data_AF-A0A2I6QLE4-F1
#
_entry.id   AF-A0A2I6QLE4-F1
#
_cell.length_a   1.000
_cell.length_b   1.000
_cell.length_c   1.000
_cell.angle_alpha   90.00
_cell.angle_beta   90.00
_cell.angle_gamma   90.00
#
_symmetry.space_group_name_H-M   'P 1'
#
loop_
_entity.id
_entity.type
_entity.pdbx_description
1 polymer ?
#
loop_
_entity_poly.entity_id
_entity_poly.type
_entity_poly.pdbx_seq_one_letter_code
_entity_poly.pdbx_strand_id
1 'polypeptide(L)'
;MTAYCEAPAPATAEQSSDSKLRVPDLPSADMRLSWSDFRSLIELLQEQPKADKPAEDKPPVPWSLQSATYTAQELENGAIRVDADIALQVWDTGWAQIPILGDAAALESAELDGEASNLLRKDAWFNVLIHGAGAHGLKLHFYAMREEKEGVVTASFPAAAAPISTMHLTLSETDVEISSPTAANIAVTKEEGKTKADIVFTSSDRIEATWRLPAPALPVQPKEPPQLTAELWSLVTVNETHLACDTTVHLSILKGELNAFDIDLPARAQLQHIEGTGAETDTSVEGDLQHLHVRINHAVTDHYPLHLRYEVPLPEGPGTIEIPRLGVGGATRQTGFIGVATRGNVEAVLANDFKEARRVDTRDLPRDIELRSAQPVLDAVQLSSKEYSVTLDVRRLEDVPVRVAGIDSARIETIFTPEGLNVTRVSYLVRNNLKKFLSVDVGEGADIWSASVNGEPVRPARDASNTAVMVPLLRSDQPGSAGTFPVELIYMRRAMPQTGLRSNLTLEAPRPDILTNSVEWEIRLPDSRIVYRSTGDLQVSSHAFAPLRIAGTSLLERIGKPGEPPATIYRLREGIERFYITDINNPAASAAAQSARFNGAQSSAPPAPAAAIAPIDATVSGVLPIHVDLPLVGAPHYFTRDIVPQGTPLRVTLDTYDARINLLPNFLLYVAAFTVGAWLVFQWRRISRRGAHLVRTAIVSAFPVGVLVYLAVATEHLVAPLLIAAAAGAALAWVLTDRTVATEAMVQGPGHD
;
A
#
# COMPACT_ATOMS: atom_id res chain seq x y z
N MET A 1 50.19 41.76 4.60
CA MET A 1 49.99 40.85 3.44
C MET A 1 48.52 40.97 3.05
N THR A 2 48.15 41.87 2.12
CA THR A 2 47.97 41.62 0.66
C THR A 2 47.05 40.44 0.37
N ALA A 3 46.03 40.48 -0.50
CA ALA A 3 45.38 41.48 -1.37
C ALA A 3 44.09 40.77 -1.91
N TYR A 4 43.00 41.45 -2.30
CA TYR A 4 42.65 41.87 -3.67
C TYR A 4 41.27 42.59 -3.57
N CYS A 5 41.07 43.87 -3.96
CA CYS A 5 40.79 44.45 -5.31
C CYS A 5 39.49 43.92 -5.98
N GLU A 6 38.55 44.68 -6.58
CA GLU A 6 38.34 46.12 -6.87
C GLU A 6 36.93 46.33 -7.54
N ALA A 7 36.27 47.49 -7.30
CA ALA A 7 35.24 48.33 -8.02
C ALA A 7 34.29 47.77 -9.14
N PRO A 8 33.09 48.37 -9.46
CA PRO A 8 32.76 49.82 -9.47
C PRO A 8 31.31 50.29 -9.09
N ALA A 9 31.13 51.62 -9.05
CA ALA A 9 29.88 52.39 -8.87
C ALA A 9 28.98 52.40 -10.14
N PRO A 10 27.69 52.82 -10.06
CA PRO A 10 27.37 54.22 -10.38
C PRO A 10 26.18 54.84 -9.63
N ALA A 11 26.07 56.16 -9.78
CA ALA A 11 25.14 57.09 -9.18
C ALA A 11 23.67 56.99 -9.64
N THR A 12 22.74 57.45 -8.80
CA THR A 12 21.42 57.94 -9.26
C THR A 12 20.87 59.07 -8.38
N ALA A 13 20.90 60.27 -8.98
CA ALA A 13 19.90 61.33 -8.94
C ALA A 13 19.34 61.84 -7.60
N GLU A 14 19.94 62.91 -7.08
CA GLU A 14 19.20 63.98 -6.41
C GLU A 14 18.35 64.71 -7.47
N GLN A 15 17.02 64.61 -7.35
CA GLN A 15 16.08 65.52 -7.99
C GLN A 15 15.62 66.56 -6.97
N SER A 16 16.01 67.80 -7.22
CA SER A 16 15.52 69.00 -6.59
C SER A 16 14.08 69.31 -7.03
N SER A 17 13.14 69.38 -6.09
CA SER A 17 11.98 70.27 -6.21
C SER A 17 11.31 70.47 -4.84
N ASP A 18 11.74 71.49 -4.08
CA ASP A 18 10.80 72.18 -3.20
C ASP A 18 11.28 73.62 -2.97
N SER A 19 10.96 74.48 -3.93
CA SER A 19 11.03 75.92 -3.74
C SER A 19 9.94 76.34 -2.75
N LYS A 20 10.19 76.16 -1.46
CA LYS A 20 9.36 76.78 -0.41
C LYS A 20 9.46 78.29 -0.57
N LEU A 21 8.41 78.90 -1.12
CA LEU A 21 8.15 80.33 -1.08
C LEU A 21 8.30 80.81 0.38
N ARG A 22 9.44 81.42 0.71
CA ARG A 22 9.64 82.07 2.01
C ARG A 22 9.08 83.49 1.91
N VAL A 23 8.18 83.85 2.83
CA VAL A 23 7.70 85.23 2.99
C VAL A 23 8.92 86.12 3.31
N PRO A 24 9.13 87.24 2.60
CA PRO A 24 10.29 88.09 2.81
C PRO A 24 10.26 88.76 4.20
N ASP A 25 11.42 88.80 4.85
CA ASP A 25 11.60 89.42 6.15
C ASP A 25 11.60 90.95 6.01
N LEU A 26 10.52 91.60 6.43
CA LEU A 26 10.30 93.04 6.30
C LEU A 26 10.17 93.65 7.71
N PRO A 27 11.27 94.09 8.33
CA PRO A 27 11.31 94.45 9.75
C PRO A 27 10.51 95.70 10.13
N SER A 28 9.99 96.46 9.16
CA SER A 28 9.18 97.67 9.41
C SER A 28 8.16 97.92 8.30
N ALA A 29 7.36 96.91 7.96
CA ALA A 29 6.25 97.05 7.00
C ALA A 29 4.90 96.98 7.71
N ASP A 30 4.04 97.97 7.46
CA ASP A 30 2.66 97.98 7.95
C ASP A 30 1.74 97.31 6.93
N MET A 31 1.10 96.20 7.31
CA MET A 31 0.09 95.53 6.51
C MET A 31 -1.31 95.89 7.02
N ARG A 32 -2.14 96.48 6.16
CA ARG A 32 -3.57 96.71 6.45
C ARG A 32 -4.39 95.61 5.80
N LEU A 33 -4.93 94.72 6.62
CA LEU A 33 -5.81 93.65 6.18
C LEU A 33 -7.28 93.99 6.49
N SER A 34 -8.20 93.51 5.66
CA SER A 34 -9.62 93.56 6.02
C SER A 34 -9.88 92.62 7.20
N TRP A 35 -10.87 92.95 8.03
CA TRP A 35 -11.20 92.10 9.18
C TRP A 35 -11.63 90.69 8.77
N SER A 36 -12.28 90.53 7.61
CA SER A 36 -12.66 89.20 7.10
C SER A 36 -11.43 88.35 6.78
N ASP A 37 -10.43 88.92 6.11
CA ASP A 37 -9.22 88.17 5.75
C ASP A 37 -8.39 87.84 6.99
N PHE A 38 -8.36 88.75 7.97
CA PHE A 38 -7.67 88.51 9.24
C PHE A 38 -8.36 87.40 10.03
N ARG A 39 -9.69 87.41 10.08
CA ARG A 39 -10.49 86.36 10.71
C ARG A 39 -10.26 85.01 10.04
N SER A 40 -10.28 84.94 8.70
CA SER A 40 -10.00 83.70 7.98
C SER A 40 -8.60 83.17 8.23
N LEU A 41 -7.59 84.04 8.38
CA LEU A 41 -6.23 83.62 8.75
C LEU A 41 -6.15 83.08 10.18
N ILE A 42 -6.88 83.67 11.14
CA ILE A 42 -6.96 83.17 12.52
C ILE A 42 -7.69 81.83 12.57
N GLU A 43 -8.80 81.67 11.83
CA GLU A 43 -9.54 80.41 11.74
C GLU A 43 -8.66 79.32 11.09
N LEU A 44 -7.93 79.63 10.02
CA LEU A 44 -6.92 78.73 9.42
C LEU A 44 -5.78 78.35 10.38
N LEU A 45 -5.37 79.26 11.27
CA LEU A 45 -4.36 79.01 12.31
C LEU A 45 -4.90 78.14 13.45
N GLN A 46 -6.19 78.24 13.76
CA GLN A 46 -6.86 77.43 14.78
C GLN A 46 -7.26 76.04 14.27
N GLU A 47 -7.51 75.91 12.96
CA GLU A 47 -7.74 74.63 12.27
C GLU A 47 -6.44 73.86 11.96
N GLN A 48 -5.26 74.45 12.22
CA GLN A 48 -4.01 73.68 12.23
C GLN A 48 -4.15 72.56 13.27
N PRO A 49 -4.04 71.27 12.89
CA PRO A 49 -3.98 70.20 13.88
C PRO A 49 -2.82 70.55 14.81
N LYS A 50 -3.08 70.64 16.12
CA LYS A 50 -2.03 70.75 17.14
C LYS A 50 -0.96 69.76 16.72
N ALA A 51 0.23 70.26 16.36
CA ALA A 51 1.35 69.39 16.03
C ALA A 51 1.45 68.38 17.17
N ASP A 52 1.20 67.10 16.86
CA ASP A 52 1.29 66.03 17.84
C ASP A 52 2.65 66.20 18.50
N LYS A 53 2.64 66.36 19.84
CA LYS A 53 3.87 66.14 20.61
C LYS A 53 4.45 64.83 20.06
N PRO A 54 5.74 64.77 19.67
CA PRO A 54 6.32 63.53 19.19
C PRO A 54 5.88 62.43 20.15
N ALA A 55 5.18 61.44 19.61
CA ALA A 55 4.55 60.40 20.41
C ALA A 55 5.60 59.90 21.39
N GLU A 56 5.29 60.03 22.68
CA GLU A 56 6.10 59.49 23.76
C GLU A 56 6.48 58.07 23.33
N ASP A 57 7.79 57.77 23.29
CA ASP A 57 8.36 56.54 22.73
C ASP A 57 7.92 55.34 23.59
N LYS A 58 6.65 54.96 23.45
CA LYS A 58 5.99 53.95 24.26
C LYS A 58 6.33 52.59 23.67
N PRO A 59 6.74 51.63 24.50
CA PRO A 59 7.05 50.30 24.04
C PRO A 59 5.81 49.67 23.38
N PRO A 60 5.98 48.85 22.32
CA PRO A 60 4.86 48.23 21.61
C PRO A 60 4.06 47.27 22.50
N VAL A 61 4.67 46.76 23.57
CA VAL A 61 4.02 45.97 24.62
C VAL A 61 4.42 46.58 25.97
N PRO A 62 3.45 46.97 26.82
CA PRO A 62 3.75 47.65 28.08
C PRO A 62 4.38 46.73 29.14
N TRP A 63 4.14 45.42 29.07
CA TRP A 63 4.64 44.42 30.00
C TRP A 63 4.58 42.99 29.42
N SER A 64 5.32 42.06 30.00
CA SER A 64 5.27 40.62 29.69
C SER A 64 5.58 39.76 30.90
N LEU A 65 4.97 38.58 31.00
CA LEU A 65 5.40 37.54 31.94
C LEU A 65 6.58 36.76 31.35
N GLN A 66 7.60 36.50 32.15
CA GLN A 66 8.77 35.70 31.75
C GLN A 66 8.57 34.22 32.12
N SER A 67 8.11 33.96 33.35
CA SER A 67 7.84 32.62 33.88
C SER A 67 6.87 32.69 35.06
N ALA A 68 6.16 31.61 35.32
CA ALA A 68 5.38 31.44 36.53
C ALA A 68 5.60 30.05 37.15
N THR A 69 5.99 30.02 38.42
CA THR A 69 6.18 28.78 39.17
C THR A 69 5.14 28.71 40.27
N TYR A 70 4.43 27.59 40.38
CA TYR A 70 3.40 27.34 41.37
C TYR A 70 3.80 26.15 42.24
N THR A 71 3.97 26.37 43.54
CA THR A 71 4.16 25.29 44.51
C THR A 71 2.83 25.00 45.16
N ALA A 72 2.21 23.88 44.80
CA ALA A 72 0.89 23.48 45.27
C ALA A 72 1.01 22.33 46.27
N GLN A 73 0.35 22.47 47.42
CA GLN A 73 0.33 21.46 48.47
C GLN A 73 -1.11 21.22 48.94
N GLU A 74 -1.49 19.95 49.00
CA GLU A 74 -2.71 19.53 49.68
C GLU A 74 -2.54 19.57 51.21
N LEU A 75 -3.50 20.19 51.88
CA LEU A 75 -3.58 20.28 53.33
C LEU A 75 -4.46 19.15 53.91
N GLU A 76 -4.37 18.92 55.22
CA GLU A 76 -5.14 17.85 55.91
C GLU A 76 -6.67 17.96 55.75
N ASN A 77 -7.18 19.18 55.51
CA ASN A 77 -8.60 19.43 55.26
C ASN A 77 -9.00 19.29 53.78
N GLY A 78 -8.09 18.82 52.92
CA GLY A 78 -8.27 18.69 51.48
C GLY A 78 -8.17 20.00 50.71
N ALA A 79 -7.84 21.13 51.34
CA ALA A 79 -7.64 22.39 50.61
C ALA A 79 -6.30 22.36 49.85
N ILE A 80 -6.27 22.94 48.65
CA ILE A 80 -5.04 23.07 47.86
C ILE A 80 -4.48 24.47 48.06
N ARG A 81 -3.40 24.57 48.82
CA ARG A 81 -2.65 25.83 49.00
C ARG A 81 -1.63 25.97 47.87
N VAL A 82 -1.52 27.16 47.30
CA VAL A 82 -0.60 27.47 46.21
C VAL A 82 0.24 28.69 46.58
N ASP A 83 1.55 28.52 46.51
CA ASP A 83 2.55 29.59 46.59
C ASP A 83 3.08 29.83 45.17
N ALA A 84 2.86 31.01 44.61
CA ALA A 84 3.24 31.34 43.24
C ALA A 84 4.38 32.36 43.22
N ASP A 85 5.40 32.10 42.40
CA ASP A 85 6.50 33.01 42.07
C ASP A 85 6.41 33.38 40.58
N ILE A 86 6.11 34.64 40.28
CA ILE A 86 5.88 35.14 38.92
C ILE A 86 6.95 36.19 38.58
N ALA A 87 7.67 35.96 37.48
CA ALA A 87 8.66 36.89 36.95
C ALA A 87 8.03 37.77 35.86
N LEU A 88 8.11 39.09 36.05
CA LEU A 88 7.47 40.10 35.22
C LEU A 88 8.53 41.03 34.63
N GLN A 89 8.28 41.51 33.41
CA GLN A 89 9.03 42.60 32.80
C GLN A 89 8.06 43.71 32.41
N VAL A 90 8.27 44.90 32.97
CA VAL A 90 7.55 46.12 32.60
C VAL A 90 8.46 46.98 31.73
N TRP A 91 7.92 47.46 30.61
CA TRP A 91 8.63 48.31 29.66
C TRP A 91 8.12 49.76 29.72
N ASP A 92 6.88 49.96 30.16
CA ASP A 92 6.29 51.30 30.28
C ASP A 92 6.91 52.06 31.47
N THR A 93 7.20 53.34 31.27
CA THR A 93 7.69 54.24 32.33
C THR A 93 6.57 54.73 33.26
N GLY A 94 5.30 54.54 32.88
CA GLY A 94 4.13 54.88 33.67
C GLY A 94 3.62 53.74 34.58
N TRP A 95 2.34 53.78 34.91
CA TRP A 95 1.65 52.71 35.65
C TRP A 95 1.21 51.60 34.69
N ALA A 96 1.70 50.38 34.93
CA ALA A 96 1.24 49.17 34.31
C ALA A 96 0.25 48.44 35.22
N GLN A 97 -0.90 48.05 34.67
CA GLN A 97 -1.87 47.17 35.31
C GLN A 97 -1.77 45.79 34.65
N ILE A 98 -1.43 44.76 35.43
CA ILE A 98 -1.14 43.41 34.92
C ILE A 98 -2.08 42.40 35.59
N PRO A 99 -2.96 41.69 34.84
CA PRO A 99 -3.75 40.60 35.39
C PRO A 99 -2.83 39.41 35.70
N ILE A 100 -2.98 38.84 36.90
CA ILE A 100 -2.05 37.80 37.41
C ILE A 100 -2.77 36.52 37.84
N LEU A 101 -3.94 36.64 38.46
CA LEU A 101 -4.71 35.52 39.01
C LEU A 101 -6.21 35.80 38.85
N GLY A 102 -7.00 34.82 38.41
CA GLY A 102 -8.44 34.96 38.34
C GLY A 102 -9.10 35.00 39.73
N ASP A 103 -10.24 35.66 39.85
CA ASP A 103 -10.92 35.84 41.14
C ASP A 103 -11.66 34.60 41.68
N ALA A 104 -11.64 33.50 40.92
CA ALA A 104 -12.07 32.18 41.38
C ALA A 104 -11.10 31.56 42.40
N ALA A 105 -9.84 32.00 42.42
CA ALA A 105 -8.86 31.60 43.44
C ALA A 105 -9.01 32.48 44.69
N ALA A 106 -8.91 31.88 45.87
CA ALA A 106 -9.00 32.62 47.13
C ALA A 106 -7.62 33.16 47.52
N LEU A 107 -7.35 34.42 47.18
CA LEU A 107 -6.10 35.13 47.47
C LEU A 107 -5.92 35.40 48.97
N GLU A 108 -4.78 35.00 49.53
CA GLU A 108 -4.40 35.21 50.93
C GLU A 108 -3.45 36.41 51.07
N SER A 109 -2.38 36.46 50.27
CA SER A 109 -1.44 37.58 50.28
C SER A 109 -0.71 37.75 48.94
N ALA A 110 -0.14 38.94 48.74
CA ALA A 110 0.66 39.28 47.58
C ALA A 110 1.85 40.15 48.00
N GLU A 111 3.02 39.84 47.45
CA GLU A 111 4.26 40.60 47.67
C GLU A 111 4.89 40.94 46.33
N LEU A 112 5.15 42.21 46.09
CA LEU A 112 5.86 42.70 44.90
C LEU A 112 7.25 43.15 45.33
N ASP A 113 8.28 42.57 44.71
CA ASP A 113 9.69 42.88 44.98
C ASP A 113 10.10 42.79 46.46
N GLY A 114 9.43 41.88 47.21
CA GLY A 114 9.67 41.65 48.63
C GLY A 114 8.90 42.56 49.59
N GLU A 115 8.03 43.45 49.08
CA GLU A 115 7.14 44.27 49.89
C GLU A 115 5.67 43.85 49.69
N ALA A 116 4.86 43.91 50.74
CA ALA A 116 3.44 43.60 50.66
C ALA A 116 2.74 44.54 49.65
N SER A 117 2.01 43.96 48.70
CA SER A 117 1.39 44.67 47.59
C SER A 117 -0.13 44.48 47.60
N ASN A 118 -0.86 45.55 47.27
CA ASN A 118 -2.30 45.48 47.10
C ASN A 118 -2.62 45.15 45.65
N LEU A 119 -3.56 44.21 45.46
CA LEU A 119 -4.04 43.83 44.14
C LEU A 119 -5.39 44.48 43.86
N LEU A 120 -5.56 45.00 42.63
CA LEU A 120 -6.80 45.59 42.15
C LEU A 120 -7.65 44.50 41.49
N ARG A 121 -8.85 44.25 42.02
CA ARG A 121 -9.82 43.38 41.33
C ARG A 121 -10.49 44.14 40.19
N LYS A 122 -10.33 43.65 38.96
CA LYS A 122 -10.96 44.21 37.75
C LYS A 122 -11.15 43.10 36.73
N ASP A 123 -12.30 43.09 36.06
CA ASP A 123 -12.61 42.16 34.96
C ASP A 123 -12.48 40.66 35.35
N ALA A 124 -12.83 40.31 36.59
CA ALA A 124 -12.67 38.97 37.18
C ALA A 124 -11.21 38.50 37.38
N TRP A 125 -10.26 39.44 37.34
CA TRP A 125 -8.85 39.21 37.65
C TRP A 125 -8.38 40.05 38.83
N PHE A 126 -7.50 39.49 39.64
CA PHE A 126 -6.60 40.26 40.48
C PHE A 126 -5.48 40.82 39.60
N ASN A 127 -5.27 42.13 39.68
CA ASN A 127 -4.27 42.85 38.90
C ASN A 127 -3.22 43.46 39.83
N VAL A 128 -1.95 43.27 39.52
CA VAL A 128 -0.86 44.01 40.18
C VAL A 128 -0.66 45.35 39.47
N LEU A 129 -0.38 46.39 40.26
CA LEU A 129 -0.06 47.72 39.77
C LEU A 129 1.44 47.96 39.95
N ILE A 130 2.15 48.18 38.86
CA ILE A 130 3.60 48.41 38.86
C ILE A 130 3.87 49.78 38.22
N HIS A 131 4.75 50.57 38.82
CA HIS A 131 5.14 51.87 38.29
C HIS A 131 6.59 51.89 37.87
N GLY A 132 6.83 52.28 36.62
CA GLY A 132 8.16 52.35 36.03
C GLY A 132 8.60 51.05 35.36
N ALA A 133 9.53 51.17 34.43
CA ALA A 133 10.08 50.05 33.68
C ALA A 133 11.10 49.28 34.52
N GLY A 134 11.08 47.96 34.43
CA GLY A 134 11.94 47.10 35.23
C GLY A 134 11.54 45.62 35.20
N ALA A 135 12.44 44.79 35.70
CA ALA A 135 12.12 43.40 36.04
C ALA A 135 11.58 43.36 37.47
N HIS A 136 10.47 42.66 37.66
CA HIS A 136 9.76 42.58 38.94
C HIS A 136 9.46 41.12 39.29
N GLY A 137 9.53 40.80 40.58
CA GLY A 137 9.15 39.51 41.13
C GLY A 137 7.88 39.64 41.95
N LEU A 138 6.84 38.90 41.58
CA LEU A 138 5.58 38.87 42.31
C LEU A 138 5.41 37.50 42.97
N LYS A 139 5.22 37.52 44.30
CA LYS A 139 4.86 36.33 45.07
C LYS A 139 3.41 36.39 45.49
N LEU A 140 2.69 35.28 45.34
CA LEU A 140 1.29 35.16 45.76
C LEU A 140 1.12 33.94 46.63
N HIS A 141 0.26 34.07 47.64
CA HIS A 141 -0.24 32.95 48.42
C HIS A 141 -1.76 32.91 48.24
N PHE A 142 -2.30 31.76 47.80
CA PHE A 142 -3.74 31.60 47.56
C PHE A 142 -4.18 30.14 47.65
N TYR A 143 -5.49 29.92 47.66
CA TYR A 143 -6.08 28.58 47.60
C TYR A 143 -6.74 28.36 46.24
N ALA A 144 -6.44 27.21 45.63
CA ALA A 144 -7.04 26.77 44.38
C ALA A 144 -8.42 26.16 44.60
N MET A 145 -9.27 26.21 43.57
CA MET A 145 -10.57 25.54 43.60
C MET A 145 -10.35 24.03 43.47
N ARG A 146 -10.92 23.27 44.40
CA ARG A 146 -10.93 21.80 44.39
C ARG A 146 -12.34 21.31 44.14
N GLU A 147 -12.50 20.47 43.12
CA GLU A 147 -13.73 19.72 42.86
C GLU A 147 -13.44 18.24 42.96
N GLU A 148 -14.32 17.51 43.64
CA GLU A 148 -14.27 16.06 43.74
C GLU A 148 -15.59 15.49 43.20
N LYS A 149 -15.50 14.63 42.19
CA LYS A 149 -16.65 13.98 41.59
C LYS A 149 -16.29 12.53 41.26
N GLU A 150 -17.06 11.59 41.80
CA GLU A 150 -16.92 10.15 41.50
C GLU A 150 -15.49 9.61 41.72
N GLY A 151 -14.81 10.06 42.77
CA GLY A 151 -13.44 9.66 43.11
C GLY A 151 -12.34 10.28 42.22
N VAL A 152 -12.70 11.21 41.34
CA VAL A 152 -11.77 12.05 40.58
C VAL A 152 -11.69 13.42 41.25
N VAL A 153 -10.47 13.85 41.60
CA VAL A 153 -10.20 15.16 42.18
C VAL A 153 -9.56 16.05 41.13
N THR A 154 -10.06 17.26 40.98
CA THR A 154 -9.49 18.29 40.11
C THR A 154 -9.18 19.54 40.93
N ALA A 155 -7.92 19.98 40.88
CA ALA A 155 -7.49 21.26 41.40
C ALA A 155 -7.23 22.22 40.23
N SER A 156 -7.86 23.40 40.24
CA SER A 156 -7.70 24.37 39.16
C SER A 156 -7.78 25.81 39.62
N PHE A 157 -7.11 26.69 38.87
CA PHE A 157 -7.20 28.14 39.04
C PHE A 157 -6.87 28.87 37.73
N PRO A 158 -7.53 30.02 37.44
CA PRO A 158 -7.15 30.86 36.31
C PRO A 158 -5.86 31.63 36.62
N ALA A 159 -4.91 31.62 35.70
CA ALA A 159 -3.61 32.26 35.87
C ALA A 159 -3.19 33.00 34.59
N ALA A 160 -2.39 34.04 34.73
CA ALA A 160 -1.92 34.78 33.56
C ALA A 160 -1.00 33.92 32.68
N ALA A 161 -1.20 33.98 31.36
CA ALA A 161 -0.43 33.18 30.40
C ALA A 161 1.03 33.64 30.36
N ALA A 162 1.93 32.81 30.89
CA ALA A 162 3.37 32.96 30.77
C ALA A 162 3.91 32.04 29.66
N PRO A 163 5.07 32.37 29.04
CA PRO A 163 5.71 31.49 28.06
C PRO A 163 6.02 30.09 28.61
N ILE A 164 6.32 30.00 29.91
CA ILE A 164 6.46 28.75 30.65
C ILE A 164 5.80 28.90 32.03
N SER A 165 4.95 27.93 32.35
CA SER A 165 4.36 27.78 33.68
C SER A 165 4.71 26.40 34.22
N THR A 166 5.17 26.32 35.46
CA THR A 166 5.52 25.05 36.12
C THR A 166 4.77 24.91 37.43
N MET A 167 4.19 23.75 37.71
CA MET A 167 3.58 23.44 38.99
C MET A 167 4.29 22.27 39.68
N HIS A 168 4.72 22.49 40.92
CA HIS A 168 5.21 21.47 41.83
C HIS A 168 4.06 21.09 42.77
N LEU A 169 3.40 19.97 42.50
CA LEU A 169 2.24 19.48 43.26
C LEU A 169 2.68 18.42 44.26
N THR A 170 2.26 18.57 45.53
CA THR A 170 2.42 17.54 46.58
C THR A 170 1.06 17.11 47.10
N LEU A 171 0.74 15.82 46.94
CA LEU A 171 -0.51 15.18 47.35
C LEU A 171 -0.29 14.27 48.57
N SER A 172 -1.35 14.11 49.37
CA SER A 172 -1.33 13.26 50.57
C SER A 172 -1.56 11.78 50.26
N GLU A 173 -2.09 11.47 49.08
CA GLU A 173 -2.30 10.10 48.61
C GLU A 173 -1.02 9.47 48.04
N THR A 174 -0.93 8.16 48.20
CA THR A 174 0.16 7.36 47.63
C THR A 174 -0.31 6.73 46.32
N ASP A 175 0.57 6.70 45.32
CA ASP A 175 0.38 5.96 44.08
C ASP A 175 -0.78 6.45 43.19
N VAL A 176 -0.99 7.77 43.13
CA VAL A 176 -2.02 8.36 42.27
C VAL A 176 -1.47 8.71 40.89
N GLU A 177 -2.26 8.41 39.85
CA GLU A 177 -1.99 8.87 38.49
C GLU A 177 -2.49 10.31 38.34
N ILE A 178 -1.63 11.19 37.82
CA ILE A 178 -1.90 12.62 37.67
C ILE A 178 -1.92 12.94 36.18
N SER A 179 -2.95 13.66 35.76
CA SER A 179 -3.15 14.11 34.38
C SER A 179 -3.55 15.58 34.34
N SER A 180 -3.34 16.23 33.20
CA SER A 180 -3.76 17.62 32.97
C SER A 180 -3.98 17.86 31.48
N PRO A 181 -5.06 18.56 31.06
CA PRO A 181 -5.34 18.80 29.64
C PRO A 181 -4.33 19.71 28.93
N THR A 182 -3.68 20.62 29.66
CA THR A 182 -2.80 21.67 29.10
C THR A 182 -1.31 21.45 29.39
N ALA A 183 -0.97 20.33 30.03
CA ALA A 183 0.40 19.96 30.34
C ALA A 183 1.17 19.50 29.09
N ALA A 184 2.35 20.09 28.89
CA ALA A 184 3.35 19.62 27.93
C ALA A 184 4.15 18.44 28.48
N ASN A 185 4.34 18.38 29.80
CA ASN A 185 5.07 17.31 30.48
C ASN A 185 4.56 17.14 31.92
N ILE A 186 4.52 15.89 32.40
CA ILE A 186 4.22 15.53 33.78
C ILE A 186 5.26 14.51 34.23
N ALA A 187 6.01 14.82 35.29
CA ALA A 187 6.93 13.90 35.93
C ALA A 187 6.45 13.61 37.36
N VAL A 188 6.08 12.35 37.63
CA VAL A 188 5.57 11.92 38.93
C VAL A 188 6.68 11.19 39.70
N THR A 189 6.94 11.65 40.92
CA THR A 189 7.85 11.01 41.87
C THR A 189 7.07 10.47 43.05
N LYS A 190 7.24 9.18 43.32
CA LYS A 190 6.58 8.48 44.43
C LYS A 190 7.47 8.52 45.66
N GLU A 191 6.96 9.05 46.77
CA GLU A 191 7.61 9.03 48.08
C GLU A 191 6.72 8.27 49.09
N GLU A 192 7.31 7.80 50.19
CA GLU A 192 6.59 7.01 51.20
C GLU A 192 5.47 7.85 51.85
N GLY A 193 4.22 7.56 51.49
CA GLY A 193 3.03 8.27 51.98
C GLY A 193 2.66 9.57 51.25
N LYS A 194 3.34 9.93 50.14
CA LYS A 194 3.05 11.15 49.36
C LYS A 194 3.33 10.96 47.88
N THR A 195 2.57 11.65 47.03
CA THR A 195 2.85 11.73 45.59
C THR A 195 3.27 13.15 45.23
N LYS A 196 4.43 13.30 44.58
CA LYS A 196 4.90 14.58 44.05
C LYS A 196 4.82 14.58 42.53
N ALA A 197 4.39 15.68 41.94
CA ALA A 197 4.40 15.86 40.49
C ALA A 197 4.96 17.21 40.08
N ASP A 198 5.88 17.17 39.12
CA ASP A 198 6.36 18.34 38.40
C ASP A 198 5.63 18.41 37.06
N ILE A 199 4.80 19.45 36.89
CA ILE A 199 3.97 19.65 35.70
C ILE A 199 4.44 20.89 34.96
N VAL A 200 4.74 20.75 33.67
CA VAL A 200 5.10 21.85 32.78
C VAL A 200 3.93 22.13 31.86
N PHE A 201 3.41 23.35 31.87
CA PHE A 201 2.29 23.76 31.04
C PHE A 201 2.76 24.52 29.80
N THR A 202 1.99 24.39 28.72
CA THR A 202 2.06 25.34 27.61
C THR A 202 1.48 26.70 28.05
N SER A 203 1.62 27.73 27.21
CA SER A 203 1.00 29.04 27.47
C SER A 203 -0.52 28.90 27.62
N SER A 204 -0.98 28.83 28.86
CA SER A 204 -2.36 28.55 29.27
C SER A 204 -2.84 29.63 30.24
N ASP A 205 -4.12 30.01 30.13
CA ASP A 205 -4.82 30.92 31.04
C ASP A 205 -5.44 30.20 32.26
N ARG A 206 -5.27 28.87 32.32
CA ARG A 206 -5.75 28.00 33.38
C ARG A 206 -4.72 26.94 33.73
N ILE A 207 -4.42 26.82 35.02
CA ILE A 207 -3.59 25.75 35.57
C ILE A 207 -4.53 24.73 36.20
N GLU A 208 -4.35 23.47 35.83
CA GLU A 208 -5.24 22.37 36.24
C GLU A 208 -4.45 21.08 36.42
N ALA A 209 -4.74 20.34 37.48
CA ALA A 209 -4.30 18.97 37.66
C ALA A 209 -5.45 18.10 38.17
N THR A 210 -5.54 16.89 37.61
CA THR A 210 -6.58 15.91 37.90
C THR A 210 -5.94 14.59 38.30
N TRP A 211 -6.39 14.02 39.40
CA TRP A 211 -5.94 12.71 39.88
C TRP A 211 -7.12 11.86 40.37
N ARG A 212 -6.92 10.54 40.37
CA ARG A 212 -7.90 9.58 40.88
C ARG A 212 -7.52 9.16 42.30
N LEU A 213 -8.49 9.22 43.21
CA LEU A 213 -8.31 8.71 44.55
C LEU A 213 -8.21 7.18 44.50
N PRO A 214 -7.24 6.57 45.21
CA PRO A 214 -7.14 5.13 45.30
C PRO A 214 -8.38 4.59 46.02
N ALA A 215 -8.89 3.44 45.56
CA ALA A 215 -9.97 2.77 46.27
C ALA A 215 -9.52 2.47 47.71
N PRO A 216 -10.33 2.80 48.73
CA PRO A 216 -9.91 2.66 50.12
C PRO A 216 -9.54 1.19 50.40
N ALA A 217 -8.28 0.96 50.76
CA ALA A 217 -7.74 -0.34 51.10
C ALA A 217 -8.09 -0.74 52.54
N LEU A 218 -9.33 -0.59 52.98
CA LEU A 218 -9.83 -1.16 54.24
C LEU A 218 -11.34 -1.42 54.12
N PRO A 219 -11.84 -2.61 54.50
CA PRO A 219 -13.26 -2.86 54.55
C PRO A 219 -13.85 -2.05 55.72
N VAL A 220 -14.42 -0.88 55.41
CA VAL A 220 -15.40 -0.27 56.30
C VAL A 220 -16.55 -1.25 56.31
N GLN A 221 -16.73 -1.97 57.43
CA GLN A 221 -17.92 -2.79 57.62
C GLN A 221 -19.14 -1.90 57.32
N PRO A 222 -19.93 -2.23 56.28
CA PRO A 222 -21.05 -1.40 55.93
C PRO A 222 -21.99 -1.35 57.12
N LYS A 223 -22.36 -0.13 57.49
CA LYS A 223 -23.41 0.18 58.45
C LYS A 223 -24.71 -0.34 57.82
N GLU A 224 -24.97 -1.63 58.03
CA GLU A 224 -25.95 -2.49 57.32
C GLU A 224 -25.53 -2.87 55.88
N PRO A 225 -25.57 -4.16 55.49
CA PRO A 225 -25.25 -4.56 54.12
C PRO A 225 -26.22 -3.92 53.12
N PRO A 226 -25.72 -3.38 51.99
CA PRO A 226 -26.58 -2.70 51.03
C PRO A 226 -27.63 -3.66 50.47
N GLN A 227 -28.89 -3.23 50.46
CA GLN A 227 -29.94 -3.96 49.76
C GLN A 227 -30.01 -3.45 48.33
N LEU A 228 -29.75 -4.33 47.37
CA LEU A 228 -29.72 -3.96 45.96
C LEU A 228 -30.50 -4.95 45.08
N THR A 229 -30.92 -4.49 43.92
CA THR A 229 -31.47 -5.32 42.84
C THR A 229 -30.61 -5.18 41.59
N ALA A 230 -30.55 -6.22 40.77
CA ALA A 230 -29.79 -6.23 39.54
C ALA A 230 -30.69 -6.51 38.33
N GLU A 231 -30.51 -5.78 37.25
CA GLU A 231 -31.10 -6.06 35.94
C GLU A 231 -30.00 -6.28 34.89
N LEU A 232 -30.00 -7.44 34.25
CA LEU A 232 -28.98 -7.83 33.28
C LEU A 232 -29.46 -7.59 31.85
N TRP A 233 -28.72 -6.82 31.06
CA TRP A 233 -28.99 -6.63 29.63
C TRP A 233 -27.84 -7.22 28.82
N SER A 234 -28.01 -8.47 28.36
CA SER A 234 -26.96 -9.27 27.75
C SER A 234 -27.19 -9.47 26.25
N LEU A 235 -26.15 -9.22 25.45
CA LEU A 235 -26.06 -9.68 24.08
C LEU A 235 -25.13 -10.90 24.03
N VAL A 236 -25.64 -12.02 23.55
CA VAL A 236 -24.89 -13.27 23.37
C VAL A 236 -24.73 -13.52 21.87
N THR A 237 -23.51 -13.38 21.37
CA THR A 237 -23.18 -13.66 19.97
C THR A 237 -22.53 -15.04 19.87
N VAL A 238 -23.17 -15.94 19.13
CA VAL A 238 -22.65 -17.29 18.87
C VAL A 238 -21.69 -17.22 17.68
N ASN A 239 -20.41 -17.48 17.94
CA ASN A 239 -19.38 -17.65 16.92
C ASN A 239 -19.12 -19.15 16.69
N GLU A 240 -18.24 -19.47 15.73
CA GLU A 240 -17.87 -20.86 15.43
C GLU A 240 -17.23 -21.57 16.64
N THR A 241 -16.42 -20.87 17.42
CA THR A 241 -15.58 -21.48 18.48
C THR A 241 -15.93 -21.05 19.90
N HIS A 242 -16.73 -19.99 20.08
CA HIS A 242 -17.02 -19.42 21.40
C HIS A 242 -18.35 -18.64 21.39
N LEU A 243 -18.93 -18.44 22.57
CA LEU A 243 -19.94 -17.42 22.83
C LEU A 243 -19.24 -16.15 23.24
N ALA A 244 -19.53 -15.04 22.55
CA ALA A 244 -19.14 -13.71 23.01
C ALA A 244 -20.31 -13.08 23.76
N CYS A 245 -20.11 -12.76 25.04
CA CYS A 245 -21.13 -12.20 25.92
C CYS A 245 -20.78 -10.75 26.25
N ASP A 246 -21.70 -9.85 25.96
CA ASP A 246 -21.61 -8.41 26.22
C ASP A 246 -22.81 -8.00 27.08
N THR A 247 -22.54 -7.82 28.38
CA THR A 247 -23.58 -7.65 29.39
C THR A 247 -23.43 -6.31 30.10
N THR A 248 -24.53 -5.56 30.22
CA THR A 248 -24.65 -4.44 31.14
C THR A 248 -25.46 -4.88 32.36
N VAL A 249 -24.89 -4.70 33.55
CA VAL A 249 -25.53 -4.97 34.84
C VAL A 249 -25.99 -3.63 35.41
N HIS A 250 -27.30 -3.44 35.52
CA HIS A 250 -27.89 -2.26 36.15
C HIS A 250 -28.19 -2.58 37.61
N LEU A 251 -27.40 -2.03 38.54
CA LEU A 251 -27.67 -2.15 39.97
C LEU A 251 -28.52 -0.96 40.43
N SER A 252 -29.57 -1.25 41.21
CA SER A 252 -30.34 -0.26 41.97
C SER A 252 -30.16 -0.50 43.46
N ILE A 253 -29.63 0.48 44.18
CA ILE A 253 -29.37 0.44 45.62
C ILE A 253 -30.64 0.94 46.32
N LEU A 254 -31.35 0.03 47.00
CA LEU A 254 -32.59 0.33 47.72
C LEU A 254 -32.34 0.90 49.11
N LYS A 255 -31.25 0.47 49.75
CA LYS A 255 -30.85 0.91 51.09
C LYS A 255 -29.35 0.72 51.30
N GLY A 256 -28.71 1.70 51.93
CA GLY A 256 -27.29 1.67 52.26
C GLY A 256 -26.42 2.32 51.18
N GLU A 257 -25.12 2.12 51.32
CA GLU A 257 -24.09 2.58 50.38
C GLU A 257 -23.37 1.37 49.81
N LEU A 258 -23.22 1.32 48.48
CA LEU A 258 -22.50 0.29 47.77
C LEU A 258 -21.08 0.76 47.48
N ASN A 259 -20.10 0.05 48.01
CA ASN A 259 -18.66 0.28 47.79
C ASN A 259 -17.94 -0.99 47.31
N ALA A 260 -18.57 -2.16 47.41
CA ALA A 260 -18.09 -3.41 46.81
C ALA A 260 -19.25 -4.39 46.60
N PHE A 261 -19.11 -5.30 45.63
CA PHE A 261 -20.03 -6.41 45.37
C PHE A 261 -19.34 -7.51 44.57
N ASP A 262 -19.95 -8.70 44.56
CA ASP A 262 -19.41 -9.86 43.87
C ASP A 262 -20.20 -10.16 42.59
N ILE A 263 -19.52 -10.65 41.56
CA ILE A 263 -20.12 -11.23 40.36
C ILE A 263 -19.60 -12.66 40.19
N ASP A 264 -20.52 -13.58 39.94
CA ASP A 264 -20.23 -14.99 39.65
C ASP A 264 -20.37 -15.25 38.16
N LEU A 265 -19.31 -15.77 37.55
CA LEU A 265 -19.29 -16.31 36.19
C LEU A 265 -18.89 -17.80 36.21
N PRO A 266 -19.17 -18.58 35.15
CA PRO A 266 -18.64 -19.94 35.05
C PRO A 266 -17.12 -19.92 34.93
N ALA A 267 -16.40 -20.87 35.52
CA ALA A 267 -14.93 -20.93 35.50
C ALA A 267 -14.31 -20.98 34.08
N ARG A 268 -15.09 -21.40 33.08
CA ARG A 268 -14.69 -21.40 31.67
C ARG A 268 -14.82 -20.03 30.98
N ALA A 269 -15.39 -19.03 31.64
CA ALA A 269 -15.50 -17.68 31.11
C ALA A 269 -14.13 -17.00 31.12
N GLN A 270 -13.81 -16.35 30.02
CA GLN A 270 -12.61 -15.53 29.89
C GLN A 270 -13.05 -14.08 29.90
N LEU A 271 -12.89 -13.41 31.05
CA LEU A 271 -13.18 -11.99 31.21
C LEU A 271 -12.22 -11.17 30.34
N GLN A 272 -12.76 -10.45 29.37
CA GLN A 272 -12.00 -9.56 28.49
C GLN A 272 -11.99 -8.13 29.03
N HIS A 273 -13.13 -7.70 29.57
CA HIS A 273 -13.30 -6.31 29.98
C HIS A 273 -14.34 -6.17 31.08
N ILE A 274 -14.09 -5.28 32.02
CA ILE A 274 -15.03 -4.86 33.06
C ILE A 274 -14.88 -3.34 33.26
N GLU A 275 -15.99 -2.62 33.15
CA GLU A 275 -16.02 -1.17 33.22
C GLU A 275 -17.16 -0.69 34.11
N GLY A 276 -16.83 0.18 35.05
CA GLY A 276 -17.76 0.95 35.85
C GLY A 276 -17.02 2.13 36.45
N THR A 277 -17.72 3.22 36.72
CA THR A 277 -17.10 4.41 37.29
C THR A 277 -16.45 4.07 38.63
N GLY A 278 -15.13 4.19 38.72
CA GLY A 278 -14.39 3.89 39.95
C GLY A 278 -14.27 2.40 40.28
N ALA A 279 -14.61 1.50 39.35
CA ALA A 279 -14.51 0.06 39.52
C ALA A 279 -13.06 -0.42 39.47
N GLU A 280 -12.71 -1.28 40.41
CA GLU A 280 -11.51 -2.12 40.41
C GLU A 280 -11.95 -3.56 40.70
N THR A 281 -11.35 -4.56 40.07
CA THR A 281 -11.83 -5.95 40.18
C THR A 281 -10.71 -6.91 40.53
N ASP A 282 -10.92 -7.67 41.61
CA ASP A 282 -10.09 -8.78 42.01
C ASP A 282 -10.77 -10.09 41.56
N THR A 283 -10.04 -10.95 40.85
CA THR A 283 -10.59 -12.20 40.29
C THR A 283 -10.06 -13.42 41.04
N SER A 284 -10.94 -14.32 41.46
CA SER A 284 -10.59 -15.64 41.99
C SER A 284 -11.39 -16.73 41.29
N VAL A 285 -10.87 -17.96 41.29
CA VAL A 285 -11.54 -19.12 40.71
C VAL A 285 -11.64 -20.19 41.79
N GLU A 286 -12.86 -20.63 42.10
CA GLU A 286 -13.14 -21.66 43.09
C GLU A 286 -14.08 -22.71 42.48
N GLY A 287 -13.55 -23.92 42.28
CA GLY A 287 -14.29 -25.00 41.62
C GLY A 287 -14.70 -24.63 40.19
N ASP A 288 -16.01 -24.69 39.91
CA ASP A 288 -16.60 -24.41 38.60
C ASP A 288 -17.07 -22.95 38.43
N LEU A 289 -16.79 -22.08 39.41
CA LEU A 289 -17.14 -20.66 39.39
C LEU A 289 -15.89 -19.78 39.41
N GLN A 290 -15.99 -18.69 38.67
CA GLN A 290 -15.07 -17.55 38.70
C GLN A 290 -15.77 -16.42 39.46
N HIS A 291 -15.22 -16.03 40.60
CA HIS A 291 -15.72 -14.95 41.45
C HIS A 291 -14.97 -13.66 41.13
N LEU A 292 -15.71 -12.61 40.82
CA LEU A 292 -15.19 -11.27 40.56
C LEU A 292 -15.60 -10.37 41.73
N HIS A 293 -14.64 -10.00 42.58
CA HIS A 293 -14.87 -9.03 43.65
C HIS A 293 -14.65 -7.62 43.10
N VAL A 294 -15.74 -6.89 42.87
CA VAL A 294 -15.72 -5.54 42.31
C VAL A 294 -15.75 -4.53 43.44
N ARG A 295 -14.69 -3.75 43.59
CA ARG A 295 -14.57 -2.63 44.53
C ARG A 295 -14.84 -1.32 43.79
N ILE A 296 -15.56 -0.41 44.42
CA ILE A 296 -15.86 0.93 43.91
C ILE A 296 -15.11 1.92 44.81
N ASN A 297 -14.35 2.83 44.20
CA ASN A 297 -13.56 3.83 44.95
C ASN A 297 -14.40 4.93 45.62
N HIS A 298 -15.72 4.91 45.45
CA HIS A 298 -16.67 5.84 46.07
C HIS A 298 -17.95 5.11 46.49
N ALA A 299 -18.69 5.69 47.43
CA ALA A 299 -19.98 5.16 47.86
C ALA A 299 -21.08 5.48 46.84
N VAL A 300 -21.82 4.46 46.41
CA VAL A 300 -22.96 4.61 45.50
C VAL A 300 -24.27 4.34 46.24
N THR A 301 -25.23 5.27 46.15
CA THR A 301 -26.49 5.21 46.92
C THR A 301 -27.75 4.98 46.09
N ASP A 302 -27.67 5.06 44.76
CA ASP A 302 -28.85 5.04 43.89
C ASP A 302 -28.73 4.02 42.75
N HIS A 303 -27.97 4.34 41.70
CA HIS A 303 -27.81 3.44 40.54
C HIS A 303 -26.33 3.26 40.16
N TYR A 304 -25.97 2.05 39.75
CA TYR A 304 -24.63 1.73 39.27
C TYR A 304 -24.68 0.81 38.04
N PRO A 305 -24.39 1.33 36.83
CA PRO A 305 -24.19 0.49 35.66
C PRO A 305 -22.77 -0.09 35.65
N LEU A 306 -22.67 -1.40 35.50
CA LEU A 306 -21.40 -2.09 35.27
C LEU A 306 -21.47 -2.82 33.93
N HIS A 307 -20.51 -2.58 33.05
CA HIS A 307 -20.41 -3.24 31.76
C HIS A 307 -19.33 -4.32 31.77
N LEU A 308 -19.64 -5.50 31.23
CA LEU A 308 -18.76 -6.66 31.23
C LEU A 308 -18.75 -7.33 29.86
N ARG A 309 -17.56 -7.69 29.39
CA ARG A 309 -17.38 -8.51 28.19
C ARG A 309 -16.56 -9.74 28.53
N TYR A 310 -17.08 -10.90 28.18
CA TYR A 310 -16.42 -12.17 28.42
C TYR A 310 -16.76 -13.17 27.33
N GLU A 311 -15.89 -14.16 27.16
CA GLU A 311 -16.05 -15.21 26.16
C GLU A 311 -16.12 -16.58 26.81
N VAL A 312 -16.92 -17.47 26.26
CA VAL A 312 -17.02 -18.86 26.72
C VAL A 312 -16.74 -19.80 25.56
N PRO A 313 -15.71 -20.66 25.62
CA PRO A 313 -15.41 -21.58 24.53
C PRO A 313 -16.56 -22.57 24.31
N LEU A 314 -16.83 -22.85 23.04
CA LEU A 314 -17.80 -23.85 22.61
C LEU A 314 -17.11 -25.20 22.38
N PRO A 315 -17.77 -26.32 22.74
CA PRO A 315 -17.27 -27.65 22.38
C PRO A 315 -17.23 -27.86 20.86
N GLU A 316 -16.45 -28.82 20.39
CA GLU A 316 -16.41 -29.19 18.98
C GLU A 316 -17.67 -29.99 18.57
N GLY A 317 -18.26 -29.61 17.42
CA GLY A 317 -19.40 -30.30 16.82
C GLY A 317 -20.76 -29.63 17.11
N PRO A 318 -21.84 -30.13 16.47
CA PRO A 318 -23.19 -29.67 16.77
C PRO A 318 -23.61 -30.11 18.17
N GLY A 319 -24.37 -29.27 18.87
CA GLY A 319 -24.85 -29.62 20.19
C GLY A 319 -25.67 -28.52 20.86
N THR A 320 -26.32 -28.92 21.94
CA THR A 320 -27.02 -28.00 22.83
C THR A 320 -26.02 -27.40 23.81
N ILE A 321 -25.93 -26.08 23.84
CA ILE A 321 -25.03 -25.32 24.70
C ILE A 321 -25.86 -24.45 25.64
N GLU A 322 -25.52 -24.47 26.92
CA GLU A 322 -26.09 -23.54 27.90
C GLU A 322 -25.40 -22.17 27.81
N ILE A 323 -26.19 -21.10 27.73
CA ILE A 323 -25.73 -19.71 27.84
C ILE A 323 -25.15 -19.52 29.24
N PRO A 324 -23.94 -18.94 29.38
CA PRO A 324 -23.30 -18.76 30.67
C PRO A 324 -24.14 -17.92 31.61
N ARG A 325 -24.28 -18.40 32.85
CA ARG A 325 -24.99 -17.72 33.92
C ARG A 325 -24.12 -16.64 34.52
N LEU A 326 -24.64 -15.42 34.66
CA LEU A 326 -24.02 -14.34 35.41
C LEU A 326 -24.85 -14.08 36.67
N GLY A 327 -24.24 -14.21 37.84
CA GLY A 327 -24.87 -13.94 39.13
C GLY A 327 -24.30 -12.68 39.78
N VAL A 328 -25.15 -11.84 40.39
CA VAL A 328 -24.73 -10.71 41.22
C VAL A 328 -24.91 -11.06 42.69
N GLY A 329 -23.81 -11.06 43.45
CA GLY A 329 -23.77 -11.30 44.89
C GLY A 329 -24.50 -10.19 45.66
N GLY A 330 -25.22 -10.57 46.71
CA GLY A 330 -25.98 -9.62 47.56
C GLY A 330 -27.25 -9.04 46.93
N ALA A 331 -27.54 -9.29 45.65
CA ALA A 331 -28.77 -8.84 45.02
C ALA A 331 -30.01 -9.57 45.58
N THR A 332 -30.99 -8.81 46.07
CA THR A 332 -32.27 -9.35 46.57
C THR A 332 -33.14 -9.87 45.42
N ARG A 333 -32.97 -9.30 44.23
CA ARG A 333 -33.64 -9.74 42.99
C ARG A 333 -32.70 -9.51 41.82
N GLN A 334 -32.65 -10.49 40.91
CA GLN A 334 -31.97 -10.39 39.63
C GLN A 334 -32.94 -10.74 38.50
N THR A 335 -33.12 -9.83 37.56
CA THR A 335 -33.93 -10.01 36.33
C THR A 335 -33.11 -9.59 35.12
N GLY A 336 -33.65 -9.70 33.90
CA GLY A 336 -32.92 -9.21 32.74
C GLY A 336 -33.47 -9.65 31.40
N PHE A 337 -32.68 -9.39 30.37
CA PHE A 337 -32.94 -9.75 28.98
C PHE A 337 -31.65 -10.29 28.34
N ILE A 338 -31.81 -11.34 27.53
CA ILE A 338 -30.76 -11.91 26.69
C ILE A 338 -31.20 -11.79 25.24
N GLY A 339 -30.44 -11.07 24.43
CA GLY A 339 -30.52 -11.12 22.97
C GLY A 339 -29.51 -12.11 22.41
N VAL A 340 -29.90 -12.91 21.43
CA VAL A 340 -29.05 -13.92 20.78
C VAL A 340 -28.81 -13.51 19.33
N ALA A 341 -27.54 -13.42 18.95
CA ALA A 341 -27.09 -13.18 17.59
C ALA A 341 -26.12 -14.28 17.13
N THR A 342 -25.90 -14.42 15.83
CA THR A 342 -24.91 -15.36 15.26
C THR A 342 -23.92 -14.63 14.37
N ARG A 343 -22.68 -15.13 14.33
CA ARG A 343 -21.64 -14.62 13.44
C ARG A 343 -20.83 -15.76 12.84
N GLY A 344 -20.58 -15.67 11.53
CA GLY A 344 -19.89 -16.71 10.77
C GLY A 344 -20.84 -17.80 10.27
N ASN A 345 -20.30 -18.97 9.96
CA ASN A 345 -21.06 -20.10 9.42
C ASN A 345 -21.69 -20.92 10.54
N VAL A 346 -22.51 -20.25 11.37
CA VAL A 346 -23.18 -20.87 12.52
C VAL A 346 -24.65 -20.50 12.52
N GLU A 347 -25.46 -21.51 12.74
CA GLU A 347 -26.86 -21.37 13.09
C GLU A 347 -27.02 -21.67 14.58
N ALA A 348 -27.78 -20.82 15.28
CA ALA A 348 -28.12 -21.02 16.68
C ALA A 348 -29.60 -20.73 16.86
N VAL A 349 -30.29 -21.61 17.58
CA VAL A 349 -31.72 -21.49 17.88
C VAL A 349 -31.92 -21.72 19.37
N LEU A 350 -32.76 -20.91 20.02
CA LEU A 350 -33.16 -21.17 21.39
C LEU A 350 -33.92 -22.51 21.50
N ALA A 351 -33.45 -23.39 22.39
CA ALA A 351 -34.23 -24.56 22.79
C ALA A 351 -35.44 -24.13 23.62
N ASN A 352 -36.43 -25.01 23.80
CA ASN A 352 -37.69 -24.65 24.47
C ASN A 352 -37.71 -24.95 25.99
N ASP A 353 -36.62 -25.49 26.54
CA ASP A 353 -36.53 -26.01 27.91
C ASP A 353 -35.88 -25.01 28.89
N PHE A 354 -36.45 -23.82 29.00
CA PHE A 354 -35.96 -22.78 29.91
C PHE A 354 -36.28 -23.06 31.38
N LYS A 355 -35.41 -22.60 32.29
CA LYS A 355 -35.71 -22.42 33.72
C LYS A 355 -35.58 -20.95 34.09
N GLU A 356 -36.54 -20.43 34.87
CA GLU A 356 -36.57 -19.03 35.34
C GLU A 356 -36.38 -17.99 34.21
N ALA A 357 -36.85 -18.31 33.01
CA ALA A 357 -36.72 -17.49 31.82
C ALA A 357 -37.88 -17.74 30.85
N ARG A 358 -38.25 -16.75 30.03
CA ARG A 358 -39.25 -16.89 28.96
C ARG A 358 -38.78 -16.25 27.67
N ARG A 359 -39.08 -16.88 26.53
CA ARG A 359 -38.86 -16.27 25.21
C ARG A 359 -39.77 -15.04 25.03
N VAL A 360 -39.23 -13.98 24.46
CA VAL A 360 -39.94 -12.73 24.15
C VAL A 360 -39.69 -12.33 22.69
N ASP A 361 -40.44 -11.36 22.17
CA ASP A 361 -40.17 -10.81 20.84
C ASP A 361 -38.87 -9.99 20.89
N THR A 362 -38.08 -10.01 19.83
CA THR A 362 -36.82 -9.23 19.78
C THR A 362 -37.08 -7.74 19.91
N ARG A 363 -38.25 -7.26 19.48
CA ARG A 363 -38.69 -5.85 19.63
C ARG A 363 -38.99 -5.45 21.07
N ASP A 364 -39.16 -6.42 21.97
CA ASP A 364 -39.37 -6.17 23.40
C ASP A 364 -38.03 -6.03 24.16
N LEU A 365 -36.89 -6.25 23.49
CA LEU A 365 -35.57 -6.07 24.10
C LEU A 365 -35.27 -4.59 24.39
N PRO A 366 -34.50 -4.31 25.45
CA PRO A 366 -33.89 -2.99 25.63
C PRO A 366 -33.09 -2.57 24.40
N ARG A 367 -33.32 -1.34 23.92
CA ARG A 367 -32.69 -0.79 22.71
C ARG A 367 -31.15 -0.84 22.74
N ASP A 368 -30.56 -0.78 23.92
CA ASP A 368 -29.12 -0.87 24.13
C ASP A 368 -28.54 -2.21 23.63
N ILE A 369 -29.23 -3.33 23.84
CA ILE A 369 -28.81 -4.65 23.32
C ILE A 369 -28.76 -4.64 21.78
N GLU A 370 -29.75 -4.03 21.14
CA GLU A 370 -29.79 -3.92 19.67
C GLU A 370 -28.66 -3.01 19.15
N LEU A 371 -28.40 -1.89 19.82
CA LEU A 371 -27.37 -0.92 19.42
C LEU A 371 -25.95 -1.47 19.55
N ARG A 372 -25.71 -2.37 20.52
CA ARG A 372 -24.42 -3.06 20.68
C ARG A 372 -24.22 -4.21 19.69
N SER A 373 -25.28 -4.68 19.04
CA SER A 373 -25.20 -5.81 18.11
C SER A 373 -24.77 -5.38 16.71
N ALA A 374 -23.66 -5.94 16.23
CA ALA A 374 -23.24 -5.79 14.83
C ALA A 374 -24.03 -6.68 13.86
N GLN A 375 -24.78 -7.65 14.38
CA GLN A 375 -25.61 -8.61 13.63
C GLN A 375 -27.07 -8.47 14.06
N PRO A 376 -28.05 -8.87 13.22
CA PRO A 376 -29.44 -8.92 13.65
C PRO A 376 -29.60 -9.86 14.85
N VAL A 377 -30.30 -9.39 15.89
CA VAL A 377 -30.71 -10.25 17.00
C VAL A 377 -31.81 -11.18 16.51
N LEU A 378 -31.55 -12.49 16.56
CA LEU A 378 -32.43 -13.52 16.01
C LEU A 378 -33.47 -13.99 17.02
N ASP A 379 -33.10 -13.94 18.30
CA ASP A 379 -33.84 -14.56 19.38
C ASP A 379 -33.68 -13.78 20.68
N ALA A 380 -34.69 -13.81 21.54
CA ALA A 380 -34.72 -13.03 22.76
C ALA A 380 -35.37 -13.77 23.93
N VAL A 381 -34.80 -13.60 25.12
CA VAL A 381 -35.27 -14.21 26.38
C VAL A 381 -35.30 -13.17 27.48
N GLN A 382 -36.37 -13.16 28.27
CA GLN A 382 -36.48 -12.41 29.53
C GLN A 382 -36.20 -13.33 30.72
N LEU A 383 -35.34 -12.88 31.63
CA LEU A 383 -34.91 -13.59 32.84
C LEU A 383 -35.73 -13.15 34.06
N SER A 384 -36.11 -14.11 34.89
CA SER A 384 -36.92 -13.91 36.09
C SER A 384 -36.12 -14.04 37.40
N SER A 385 -34.96 -14.70 37.36
CA SER A 385 -34.12 -15.00 38.54
C SER A 385 -32.65 -15.16 38.14
N LYS A 386 -31.75 -15.16 39.13
CA LYS A 386 -30.31 -15.48 38.95
C LYS A 386 -30.05 -16.96 38.64
N GLU A 387 -30.97 -17.85 38.96
CA GLU A 387 -30.85 -19.32 38.76
C GLU A 387 -31.34 -19.77 37.37
N TYR A 388 -31.29 -18.88 36.37
CA TYR A 388 -31.83 -19.14 35.04
C TYR A 388 -31.05 -20.20 34.28
N SER A 389 -31.74 -20.95 33.41
CA SER A 389 -31.14 -21.91 32.48
C SER A 389 -31.67 -21.62 31.09
N VAL A 390 -30.79 -21.25 30.17
CA VAL A 390 -31.13 -20.98 28.76
C VAL A 390 -30.17 -21.74 27.87
N THR A 391 -30.72 -22.52 26.95
CA THR A 391 -30.00 -23.45 26.07
C THR A 391 -30.18 -23.05 24.60
N LEU A 392 -29.12 -23.22 23.83
CA LEU A 392 -29.05 -22.96 22.40
C LEU A 392 -28.68 -24.25 21.67
N ASP A 393 -29.47 -24.62 20.66
CA ASP A 393 -29.09 -25.64 19.70
C ASP A 393 -28.22 -25.01 18.62
N VAL A 394 -26.94 -25.37 18.59
CA VAL A 394 -25.94 -24.77 17.70
C VAL A 394 -25.50 -25.76 16.63
N ARG A 395 -25.52 -25.32 15.37
CA ARG A 395 -25.07 -26.08 14.21
C ARG A 395 -24.06 -25.26 13.40
N ARG A 396 -22.86 -25.82 13.21
CA ARG A 396 -21.87 -25.29 12.25
C ARG A 396 -22.29 -25.67 10.83
N LEU A 397 -22.22 -24.71 9.92
CA LEU A 397 -22.49 -24.88 8.50
C LEU A 397 -21.16 -25.01 7.75
N GLU A 398 -21.10 -25.90 6.76
CA GLU A 398 -19.89 -26.05 5.94
C GLU A 398 -19.83 -24.98 4.84
N ASP A 399 -18.65 -24.39 4.64
CA ASP A 399 -18.39 -23.54 3.49
C ASP A 399 -18.44 -24.35 2.19
N VAL A 400 -19.23 -23.88 1.23
CA VAL A 400 -19.21 -24.43 -0.13
C VAL A 400 -18.04 -23.78 -0.88
N PRO A 401 -17.07 -24.56 -1.40
CA PRO A 401 -15.93 -24.00 -2.11
C PRO A 401 -16.40 -23.32 -3.41
N VAL A 402 -16.38 -21.99 -3.42
CA VAL A 402 -16.64 -21.18 -4.62
C VAL A 402 -15.34 -20.90 -5.36
N ARG A 403 -15.40 -20.78 -6.69
CA ARG A 403 -14.24 -20.41 -7.50
C ARG A 403 -13.88 -18.96 -7.24
N VAL A 404 -12.75 -18.73 -6.58
CA VAL A 404 -12.27 -17.39 -6.22
C VAL A 404 -11.39 -16.73 -7.29
N ALA A 405 -11.02 -17.48 -8.34
CA ALA A 405 -10.22 -16.98 -9.45
C ALA A 405 -10.51 -17.75 -10.76
N GLY A 406 -10.29 -17.08 -11.89
CA GLY A 406 -10.48 -17.62 -13.24
C GLY A 406 -9.54 -16.93 -14.24
N ILE A 407 -9.14 -17.64 -15.29
CA ILE A 407 -8.40 -17.06 -16.42
C ILE A 407 -9.36 -16.92 -17.59
N ASP A 408 -9.65 -15.69 -18.00
CA ASP A 408 -10.57 -15.39 -19.10
C ASP A 408 -9.95 -15.75 -20.46
N SER A 409 -8.64 -15.53 -20.63
CA SER A 409 -7.88 -15.98 -21.80
C SER A 409 -6.42 -16.21 -21.45
N ALA A 410 -5.80 -17.20 -22.09
CA ALA A 410 -4.37 -17.45 -22.04
C ALA A 410 -3.80 -17.37 -23.46
N ARG A 411 -2.84 -16.47 -23.67
CA ARG A 411 -2.07 -16.41 -24.91
C ARG A 411 -0.68 -16.94 -24.68
N ILE A 412 -0.26 -17.89 -25.51
CA ILE A 412 1.05 -18.52 -25.45
C ILE A 412 1.76 -18.26 -26.79
N GLU A 413 2.98 -17.76 -26.72
CA GLU A 413 3.84 -17.53 -27.89
C GLU A 413 5.14 -18.29 -27.65
N THR A 414 5.45 -19.27 -28.51
CA THR A 414 6.67 -20.07 -28.43
C THR A 414 7.51 -19.87 -29.69
N ILE A 415 8.75 -19.43 -29.52
CA ILE A 415 9.69 -19.18 -30.61
C ILE A 415 10.85 -20.15 -30.51
N PHE A 416 11.15 -20.83 -31.61
CA PHE A 416 12.31 -21.70 -31.73
C PHE A 416 13.48 -20.96 -32.35
N THR A 417 14.62 -20.98 -31.68
CA THR A 417 15.87 -20.47 -32.25
C THR A 417 16.56 -21.56 -33.08
N PRO A 418 17.37 -21.18 -34.08
CA PRO A 418 18.17 -22.12 -34.86
C PRO A 418 19.10 -23.01 -34.00
N GLU A 419 19.51 -22.52 -32.83
CA GLU A 419 20.41 -23.19 -31.87
C GLU A 419 19.68 -24.25 -31.02
N GLY A 420 18.37 -24.43 -31.20
CA GLY A 420 17.59 -25.41 -30.46
C GLY A 420 17.08 -24.89 -29.11
N LEU A 421 17.02 -23.58 -28.89
CA LEU A 421 16.32 -23.02 -27.74
C LEU A 421 14.86 -22.80 -28.09
N ASN A 422 13.95 -23.01 -27.15
CA ASN A 422 12.59 -22.49 -27.26
C ASN A 422 12.37 -21.45 -26.16
N VAL A 423 11.85 -20.29 -26.55
CA VAL A 423 11.47 -19.24 -25.61
C VAL A 423 9.96 -19.08 -25.69
N THR A 424 9.32 -19.19 -24.53
CA THR A 424 7.87 -19.09 -24.40
C THR A 424 7.50 -17.88 -23.57
N ARG A 425 6.64 -17.03 -24.12
CA ARG A 425 5.89 -16.01 -23.38
C ARG A 425 4.46 -16.50 -23.21
N VAL A 426 3.95 -16.42 -21.99
CA VAL A 426 2.54 -16.66 -21.72
C VAL A 426 1.93 -15.46 -21.00
N SER A 427 0.79 -15.00 -21.51
CA SER A 427 0.00 -13.90 -20.94
C SER A 427 -1.38 -14.43 -20.55
N TYR A 428 -1.68 -14.42 -19.26
CA TYR A 428 -2.97 -14.81 -18.69
C TYR A 428 -3.79 -13.57 -18.34
N LEU A 429 -5.03 -13.48 -18.80
CA LEU A 429 -5.97 -12.46 -18.34
C LEU A 429 -6.74 -12.99 -17.13
N VAL A 430 -6.32 -12.58 -15.93
CA VAL A 430 -6.76 -13.16 -14.66
C VAL A 430 -7.87 -12.32 -14.03
N ARG A 431 -8.91 -12.99 -13.53
CA ARG A 431 -9.87 -12.49 -12.55
C ARG A 431 -9.59 -13.17 -11.21
N ASN A 432 -9.40 -12.40 -10.16
CA ASN A 432 -9.05 -12.93 -8.84
C ASN A 432 -9.70 -12.14 -7.70
N ASN A 433 -10.36 -12.84 -6.79
CA ASN A 433 -10.95 -12.26 -5.59
C ASN A 433 -10.10 -12.53 -4.33
N LEU A 434 -9.52 -13.72 -4.20
CA LEU A 434 -8.90 -14.17 -2.93
C LEU A 434 -7.59 -14.96 -3.05
N LYS A 435 -7.18 -15.44 -4.24
CA LYS A 435 -5.97 -16.27 -4.40
C LYS A 435 -4.70 -15.41 -4.33
N LYS A 436 -3.69 -15.82 -3.55
CA LYS A 436 -2.45 -15.03 -3.36
C LYS A 436 -1.41 -15.20 -4.48
N PHE A 437 -1.36 -16.38 -5.09
CA PHE A 437 -0.40 -16.73 -6.15
C PHE A 437 -1.09 -17.52 -7.25
N LEU A 438 -0.68 -17.31 -8.51
CA LEU A 438 -0.96 -18.20 -9.64
C LEU A 438 0.20 -19.20 -9.74
N SER A 439 -0.11 -20.49 -9.68
CA SER A 439 0.89 -21.54 -9.88
C SER A 439 0.86 -22.00 -11.33
N VAL A 440 2.01 -21.95 -12.01
CA VAL A 440 2.14 -22.32 -13.43
C VAL A 440 3.22 -23.39 -13.57
N ASP A 441 2.83 -24.61 -13.92
CA ASP A 441 3.77 -25.66 -14.29
C ASP A 441 4.31 -25.39 -15.70
N VAL A 442 5.59 -25.02 -15.79
CA VAL A 442 6.30 -24.72 -17.04
C VAL A 442 7.09 -25.92 -17.59
N GLY A 443 7.05 -27.05 -16.88
CA GLY A 443 7.82 -28.26 -17.15
C GLY A 443 9.28 -28.19 -16.68
N GLU A 444 9.95 -29.34 -16.66
CA GLU A 444 11.34 -29.48 -16.20
C GLU A 444 12.34 -28.72 -17.09
N GLY A 445 13.42 -28.23 -16.46
CA GLY A 445 14.53 -27.57 -17.15
C GLY A 445 14.20 -26.22 -17.78
N ALA A 446 13.13 -25.55 -17.31
CA ALA A 446 12.83 -24.18 -17.70
C ALA A 446 13.67 -23.18 -16.90
N ASP A 447 14.21 -22.17 -17.58
CA ASP A 447 14.86 -21.01 -16.98
C ASP A 447 13.90 -19.82 -17.06
N ILE A 448 13.47 -19.29 -15.90
CA ILE A 448 12.54 -18.15 -15.86
C ILE A 448 13.30 -16.86 -16.11
N TRP A 449 12.87 -16.11 -17.12
CA TRP A 449 13.51 -14.85 -17.51
C TRP A 449 12.80 -13.65 -16.88
N SER A 450 11.46 -13.63 -16.90
CA SER A 450 10.68 -12.54 -16.29
C SER A 450 9.27 -12.97 -15.92
N ALA A 451 8.70 -12.32 -14.90
CA ALA A 451 7.29 -12.40 -14.56
C ALA A 451 6.75 -10.99 -14.24
N SER A 452 5.54 -10.67 -14.67
CA SER A 452 4.90 -9.38 -14.39
C SER A 452 3.40 -9.54 -14.12
N VAL A 453 2.86 -8.60 -13.35
CA VAL A 453 1.43 -8.55 -13.01
C VAL A 453 0.95 -7.14 -13.27
N ASN A 454 -0.06 -6.99 -14.13
CA ASN A 454 -0.55 -5.69 -14.59
C ASN A 454 0.54 -4.77 -15.20
N GLY A 455 1.59 -5.37 -15.78
CA GLY A 455 2.74 -4.67 -16.36
C GLY A 455 3.87 -4.36 -15.36
N GLU A 456 3.65 -4.58 -14.06
CA GLU A 456 4.69 -4.38 -13.04
C GLU A 456 5.52 -5.66 -12.86
N PRO A 457 6.86 -5.60 -12.94
CA PRO A 457 7.72 -6.76 -12.69
C PRO A 457 7.52 -7.29 -11.26
N VAL A 458 7.37 -8.60 -11.13
CA VAL A 458 7.23 -9.27 -9.84
C VAL A 458 8.33 -10.31 -9.64
N ARG A 459 8.55 -10.71 -8.40
CA ARG A 459 9.48 -11.80 -8.07
C ARG A 459 8.72 -13.12 -8.07
N PRO A 460 8.89 -13.98 -9.09
CA PRO A 460 8.31 -15.31 -9.04
C PRO A 460 9.07 -16.17 -8.01
N ALA A 461 8.36 -17.12 -7.40
CA ALA A 461 8.95 -18.14 -6.54
C ALA A 461 8.83 -19.52 -7.20
N ARG A 462 9.66 -20.48 -6.78
CA ARG A 462 9.48 -21.89 -7.12
C ARG A 462 9.24 -22.68 -5.85
N ASP A 463 8.34 -23.65 -5.92
CA ASP A 463 8.19 -24.65 -4.88
C ASP A 463 9.33 -25.68 -5.01
N ALA A 464 9.99 -26.03 -3.91
CA ALA A 464 11.10 -26.98 -3.90
C ALA A 464 10.69 -28.42 -4.30
N SER A 465 9.38 -28.70 -4.31
CA SER A 465 8.82 -30.03 -4.57
C SER A 465 8.28 -30.25 -5.99
N ASN A 466 8.21 -29.23 -6.85
CA ASN A 466 7.57 -29.31 -8.17
C ASN A 466 8.21 -28.36 -9.22
N THR A 467 7.88 -28.55 -10.51
CA THR A 467 8.28 -27.68 -11.65
C THR A 467 7.47 -26.39 -11.74
N ALA A 468 6.60 -26.12 -10.77
CA ALA A 468 5.67 -25.01 -10.79
C ALA A 468 6.30 -23.69 -10.32
N VAL A 469 6.00 -22.63 -11.07
CA VAL A 469 6.37 -21.25 -10.75
C VAL A 469 5.18 -20.54 -10.14
N MET A 470 5.38 -19.92 -8.98
CA MET A 470 4.37 -19.15 -8.26
C MET A 470 4.53 -17.66 -8.57
N VAL A 471 3.52 -17.07 -9.21
CA VAL A 471 3.47 -15.64 -9.53
C VAL A 471 2.46 -14.96 -8.59
N PRO A 472 2.82 -13.93 -7.82
CA PRO A 472 1.87 -13.26 -6.92
C PRO A 472 0.70 -12.65 -7.70
N LEU A 473 -0.50 -12.62 -7.10
CA LEU A 473 -1.72 -12.08 -7.74
C LEU A 473 -2.26 -10.85 -6.99
N LEU A 474 -2.87 -9.94 -7.75
CA LEU A 474 -3.65 -8.81 -7.24
C LEU A 474 -5.11 -9.23 -7.01
N ARG A 475 -5.85 -8.46 -6.20
CA ARG A 475 -7.31 -8.59 -6.08
C ARG A 475 -8.01 -7.69 -7.11
N SER A 476 -9.11 -8.18 -7.68
CA SER A 476 -9.82 -7.51 -8.79
C SER A 476 -10.90 -6.53 -8.31
N ASP A 477 -11.18 -6.47 -7.01
CA ASP A 477 -12.19 -5.63 -6.36
C ASP A 477 -11.65 -4.26 -5.91
N GLN A 478 -10.40 -3.93 -6.25
CA GLN A 478 -9.83 -2.64 -5.92
C GLN A 478 -10.47 -1.50 -6.74
N PRO A 479 -10.82 -0.36 -6.11
CA PRO A 479 -11.34 0.81 -6.82
C PRO A 479 -10.40 1.23 -7.96
N GLY A 480 -10.90 1.22 -9.21
CA GLY A 480 -10.13 1.57 -10.41
C GLY A 480 -9.53 0.39 -11.20
N SER A 481 -9.70 -0.87 -10.75
CA SER A 481 -9.31 -2.06 -11.51
C SER A 481 -10.39 -2.47 -12.51
N ALA A 482 -9.99 -2.84 -13.74
CA ALA A 482 -10.91 -3.23 -14.82
C ALA A 482 -11.56 -4.62 -14.64
N GLY A 483 -11.60 -5.15 -13.41
CA GLY A 483 -12.14 -6.48 -13.08
C GLY A 483 -11.28 -7.67 -13.54
N THR A 484 -10.39 -7.48 -14.51
CA THR A 484 -9.35 -8.43 -14.93
C THR A 484 -8.01 -7.73 -15.12
N PHE A 485 -6.92 -8.47 -14.93
CA PHE A 485 -5.56 -7.96 -15.08
C PHE A 485 -4.64 -9.00 -15.75
N PRO A 486 -3.64 -8.58 -16.54
CA PRO A 486 -2.72 -9.49 -17.21
C PRO A 486 -1.64 -9.99 -16.25
N VAL A 487 -1.29 -11.27 -16.35
CA VAL A 487 -0.14 -11.89 -15.71
C VAL A 487 0.73 -12.47 -16.80
N GLU A 488 1.96 -11.99 -16.93
CA GLU A 488 2.90 -12.44 -17.95
C GLU A 488 4.06 -13.24 -17.35
N LEU A 489 4.45 -14.31 -18.03
CA LEU A 489 5.60 -15.15 -17.68
C LEU A 489 6.40 -15.45 -18.94
N ILE A 490 7.70 -15.16 -18.92
CA ILE A 490 8.65 -15.49 -19.98
C ILE A 490 9.67 -16.48 -19.44
N TYR A 491 9.86 -17.58 -20.16
CA TYR A 491 10.82 -18.61 -19.81
C TYR A 491 11.44 -19.24 -21.06
N MET A 492 12.63 -19.79 -20.90
CA MET A 492 13.34 -20.53 -21.94
C MET A 492 13.48 -21.99 -21.54
N ARG A 493 13.41 -22.91 -22.50
CA ARG A 493 13.85 -24.29 -22.32
C ARG A 493 14.83 -24.67 -23.43
N ARG A 494 15.77 -25.53 -23.09
CA ARG A 494 16.65 -26.17 -24.09
C ARG A 494 15.86 -27.27 -24.79
N ALA A 495 15.68 -27.15 -26.10
CA ALA A 495 15.22 -28.22 -26.96
C ALA A 495 16.42 -28.89 -27.64
N MET A 496 16.24 -30.10 -28.20
CA MET A 496 17.30 -30.71 -29.00
C MET A 496 17.44 -29.97 -30.34
N PRO A 497 18.68 -29.71 -30.82
CA PRO A 497 18.89 -29.13 -32.14
C PRO A 497 18.24 -29.99 -33.22
N GLN A 498 17.42 -29.38 -34.07
CA GLN A 498 16.77 -30.09 -35.16
C GLN A 498 17.78 -30.29 -36.30
N THR A 499 18.52 -31.40 -36.30
CA THR A 499 19.62 -31.67 -37.24
C THR A 499 19.30 -32.72 -38.33
N GLY A 500 18.13 -33.37 -38.28
CA GLY A 500 17.70 -34.38 -39.25
C GLY A 500 16.84 -33.86 -40.41
N LEU A 501 16.75 -34.61 -41.51
CA LEU A 501 15.87 -34.32 -42.68
C LEU A 501 14.38 -34.24 -42.30
N ARG A 502 13.95 -35.03 -41.33
CA ARG A 502 12.63 -34.98 -40.70
C ARG A 502 12.79 -34.95 -39.18
N SER A 503 11.88 -34.27 -38.50
CA SER A 503 11.85 -34.18 -37.05
C SER A 503 10.42 -34.12 -36.54
N ASN A 504 10.16 -34.82 -35.44
CA ASN A 504 8.92 -34.70 -34.68
C ASN A 504 9.19 -33.80 -33.47
N LEU A 505 8.46 -32.70 -33.37
CA LEU A 505 8.60 -31.72 -32.30
C LEU A 505 7.36 -31.78 -31.41
N THR A 506 7.49 -32.32 -30.21
CA THR A 506 6.40 -32.34 -29.23
C THR A 506 6.61 -31.23 -28.19
N LEU A 507 5.58 -30.42 -28.00
CA LEU A 507 5.53 -29.25 -27.14
C LEU A 507 4.44 -29.40 -26.10
N GLU A 508 4.72 -28.96 -24.88
CA GLU A 508 3.73 -28.85 -23.80
C GLU A 508 3.50 -27.38 -23.46
N ALA A 509 2.24 -26.97 -23.37
CA ALA A 509 1.88 -25.63 -22.91
C ALA A 509 2.02 -25.53 -21.38
N PRO A 510 2.32 -24.31 -20.86
CA PRO A 510 2.37 -24.06 -19.43
C PRO A 510 0.99 -24.29 -18.78
N ARG A 511 0.95 -24.97 -17.64
CA ARG A 511 -0.29 -25.43 -17.00
C ARG A 511 -0.60 -24.60 -15.75
N PRO A 512 -1.58 -23.68 -15.80
CA PRO A 512 -2.00 -22.93 -14.63
C PRO A 512 -2.86 -23.79 -13.69
N ASP A 513 -2.81 -23.50 -12.39
CA ASP A 513 -3.65 -24.09 -11.35
C ASP A 513 -5.05 -23.44 -11.24
N ILE A 514 -5.45 -22.71 -12.28
CA ILE A 514 -6.74 -22.04 -12.41
C ILE A 514 -7.38 -22.45 -13.73
N LEU A 515 -8.71 -22.64 -13.74
CA LEU A 515 -9.46 -22.90 -14.95
C LEU A 515 -9.28 -21.77 -15.97
N THR A 516 -9.02 -22.14 -17.21
CA THR A 516 -8.77 -21.21 -18.32
C THR A 516 -9.88 -21.32 -19.36
N ASN A 517 -10.58 -20.22 -19.64
CA ASN A 517 -11.74 -20.23 -20.54
C ASN A 517 -11.36 -20.37 -22.02
N SER A 518 -10.23 -19.81 -22.44
CA SER A 518 -9.73 -19.97 -23.80
C SER A 518 -8.19 -19.92 -23.82
N VAL A 519 -7.58 -20.81 -24.59
CA VAL A 519 -6.13 -20.88 -24.81
C VAL A 519 -5.85 -20.66 -26.28
N GLU A 520 -5.00 -19.69 -26.59
CA GLU A 520 -4.48 -19.40 -27.92
C GLU A 520 -2.96 -19.60 -27.90
N TRP A 521 -2.43 -20.42 -28.80
CA TRP A 521 -1.00 -20.74 -28.85
C TRP A 521 -0.45 -20.49 -30.26
N GLU A 522 0.49 -19.55 -30.36
CA GLU A 522 1.30 -19.30 -31.55
C GLU A 522 2.67 -19.98 -31.40
N ILE A 523 3.03 -20.83 -32.35
CA ILE A 523 4.34 -21.50 -32.41
C ILE A 523 5.07 -21.02 -33.66
N ARG A 524 6.23 -20.39 -33.48
CA ARG A 524 7.11 -19.94 -34.55
C ARG A 524 8.32 -20.85 -34.70
N LEU A 525 8.48 -21.39 -35.90
CA LEU A 525 9.61 -22.24 -36.27
C LEU A 525 10.57 -21.50 -37.21
N PRO A 526 11.88 -21.80 -37.17
CA PRO A 526 12.84 -21.25 -38.12
C PRO A 526 12.44 -21.58 -39.57
N ASP A 527 12.76 -20.68 -40.50
CA ASP A 527 12.42 -20.84 -41.93
C ASP A 527 13.04 -22.10 -42.58
N SER A 528 14.06 -22.69 -41.94
CA SER A 528 14.65 -23.96 -42.35
C SER A 528 13.74 -25.17 -42.09
N ARG A 529 12.64 -25.01 -41.35
CA ARG A 529 11.75 -26.09 -40.92
C ARG A 529 10.33 -25.85 -41.42
N ILE A 530 9.85 -26.80 -42.24
CA ILE A 530 8.50 -26.75 -42.79
C ILE A 530 7.63 -27.79 -42.08
N VAL A 531 6.51 -27.35 -41.52
CA VAL A 531 5.50 -28.23 -40.93
C VAL A 531 4.63 -28.81 -42.03
N TYR A 532 4.45 -30.12 -42.02
CA TYR A 532 3.53 -30.80 -42.96
C TYR A 532 2.37 -31.51 -42.25
N ARG A 533 2.49 -31.72 -40.94
CA ARG A 533 1.43 -32.31 -40.12
C ARG A 533 1.53 -31.79 -38.69
N SER A 534 0.38 -31.52 -38.08
CA SER A 534 0.25 -31.21 -36.66
C SER A 534 -0.80 -32.10 -36.01
N THR A 535 -0.54 -32.56 -34.79
CA THR A 535 -1.46 -33.38 -33.98
C THR A 535 -1.39 -32.93 -32.52
N GLY A 536 -2.44 -33.09 -31.73
CA GLY A 536 -2.40 -32.73 -30.32
C GLY A 536 -3.77 -32.43 -29.72
N ASP A 537 -3.78 -31.78 -28.56
CA ASP A 537 -4.98 -31.46 -27.79
C ASP A 537 -5.64 -30.15 -28.22
N LEU A 538 -4.95 -29.33 -29.01
CA LEU A 538 -5.43 -28.06 -29.55
C LEU A 538 -5.84 -28.19 -31.03
N GLN A 539 -6.81 -27.38 -31.44
CA GLN A 539 -7.27 -27.28 -32.82
C GLN A 539 -6.41 -26.28 -33.60
N VAL A 540 -6.12 -26.57 -34.87
CA VAL A 540 -5.39 -25.64 -35.75
C VAL A 540 -6.28 -24.44 -36.09
N SER A 541 -5.76 -23.23 -35.91
CA SER A 541 -6.37 -21.98 -36.34
C SER A 541 -5.73 -21.48 -37.64
N SER A 542 -6.56 -20.99 -38.56
CA SER A 542 -6.10 -20.38 -39.82
C SER A 542 -5.84 -18.88 -39.72
N HIS A 543 -6.17 -18.26 -38.59
CA HIS A 543 -6.06 -16.82 -38.39
C HIS A 543 -5.12 -16.49 -37.24
N ALA A 544 -4.37 -15.40 -37.43
CA ALA A 544 -3.60 -14.78 -36.36
C ALA A 544 -4.53 -14.22 -35.27
N PHE A 545 -4.08 -14.28 -34.02
CA PHE A 545 -4.87 -13.83 -32.88
C PHE A 545 -4.77 -12.30 -32.71
N ALA A 546 -5.91 -11.63 -32.50
CA ALA A 546 -5.94 -10.19 -32.24
C ALA A 546 -5.23 -9.86 -30.91
N PRO A 547 -4.48 -8.76 -30.74
CA PRO A 547 -3.78 -8.46 -29.48
C PRO A 547 -4.74 -8.44 -28.28
N LEU A 548 -4.29 -8.93 -27.11
CA LEU A 548 -5.06 -8.88 -25.87
C LEU A 548 -5.46 -7.42 -25.56
N ARG A 549 -6.76 -7.13 -25.58
CA ARG A 549 -7.32 -5.81 -25.27
C ARG A 549 -7.81 -5.80 -23.83
N ILE A 550 -7.22 -4.95 -23.00
CA ILE A 550 -7.77 -4.59 -21.69
C ILE A 550 -8.58 -3.31 -21.90
N ALA A 551 -9.70 -3.15 -21.19
CA ALA A 551 -10.62 -2.03 -21.34
C ALA A 551 -9.87 -0.68 -21.57
N GLY A 552 -9.95 -0.16 -22.80
CA GLY A 552 -9.48 1.17 -23.18
C GLY A 552 -8.13 1.30 -23.89
N THR A 553 -7.21 0.33 -23.83
CA THR A 553 -5.88 0.43 -24.47
C THR A 553 -5.34 -0.96 -24.80
N SER A 554 -4.70 -1.14 -25.97
CA SER A 554 -4.01 -2.41 -26.25
C SER A 554 -2.85 -2.62 -25.27
N LEU A 555 -2.56 -3.86 -24.86
CA LEU A 555 -1.46 -4.17 -23.95
C LEU A 555 -0.10 -3.65 -24.49
N LEU A 556 0.03 -3.63 -25.82
CA LEU A 556 1.16 -3.05 -26.57
C LEU A 556 1.28 -1.53 -26.49
N GLU A 557 0.25 -0.81 -26.04
CA GLU A 557 0.23 0.66 -25.96
C GLU A 557 0.58 1.17 -24.55
N ARG A 558 0.39 0.32 -23.52
CA ARG A 558 0.89 0.55 -22.15
C ARG A 558 2.36 0.16 -21.98
N ILE A 559 2.81 -0.83 -22.74
CA ILE A 559 4.24 -1.15 -22.87
C ILE A 559 4.80 -0.11 -23.86
N GLY A 560 5.61 0.82 -23.36
CA GLY A 560 6.03 2.02 -24.10
C GLY A 560 6.40 1.77 -25.57
N LYS A 561 6.03 2.72 -26.44
CA LYS A 561 6.33 2.68 -27.87
C LYS A 561 7.79 2.26 -28.10
N PRO A 562 8.07 1.35 -29.04
CA PRO A 562 9.44 1.03 -29.42
C PRO A 562 10.04 2.26 -30.12
N GLY A 563 10.88 3.02 -29.41
CA GLY A 563 11.62 4.14 -30.01
C GLY A 563 11.96 5.34 -29.12
N GLU A 564 11.47 5.44 -27.88
CA GLU A 564 11.88 6.54 -26.98
C GLU A 564 12.79 6.02 -25.85
N PRO A 565 14.00 6.59 -25.66
CA PRO A 565 14.83 6.26 -24.51
C PRO A 565 14.16 6.79 -23.23
N PRO A 566 14.10 6.00 -22.14
CA PRO A 566 13.52 6.46 -20.89
C PRO A 566 14.32 7.65 -20.35
N ALA A 567 13.64 8.77 -20.15
CA ALA A 567 14.18 9.96 -19.50
C ALA A 567 14.42 9.67 -18.01
N THR A 568 15.55 9.06 -17.66
CA THR A 568 16.11 9.13 -16.30
C THR A 568 17.63 8.93 -16.31
N ILE A 569 18.36 9.84 -16.94
CA ILE A 569 19.76 10.08 -16.59
C ILE A 569 19.74 10.95 -15.33
N TYR A 570 19.74 10.33 -14.15
CA TYR A 570 20.25 10.88 -12.88
C TYR A 570 20.04 9.81 -11.80
N ARG A 571 20.96 8.84 -11.68
CA ARG A 571 21.32 8.09 -10.44
C ARG A 571 22.50 7.11 -10.67
N LEU A 572 23.40 7.38 -11.62
CA LEU A 572 24.61 6.57 -11.85
C LEU A 572 25.86 7.16 -11.19
N ARG A 573 25.73 7.70 -9.97
CA ARG A 573 26.88 8.21 -9.19
C ARG A 573 26.99 7.69 -7.74
N GLU A 574 26.00 6.95 -7.22
CA GLU A 574 26.10 6.35 -5.88
C GLU A 574 26.43 4.85 -5.87
N GLY A 575 26.31 4.15 -7.00
CA GLY A 575 26.59 2.71 -7.09
C GLY A 575 28.06 2.34 -7.31
N ILE A 576 28.93 3.29 -7.65
CA ILE A 576 30.27 3.00 -8.18
C ILE A 576 31.35 2.95 -7.07
N GLU A 577 31.07 3.41 -5.85
CA GLU A 577 32.04 3.33 -4.74
C GLU A 577 31.95 2.04 -3.89
N ARG A 578 30.95 1.17 -4.12
CA ARG A 578 30.79 -0.09 -3.35
C ARG A 578 31.37 -1.34 -4.01
N PHE A 579 31.86 -1.24 -5.25
CA PHE A 579 32.24 -2.42 -6.05
C PHE A 579 33.74 -2.58 -6.33
N TYR A 580 34.61 -1.74 -5.76
CA TYR A 580 36.06 -2.03 -5.75
C TYR A 580 36.51 -2.63 -4.42
N ILE A 581 36.12 -3.89 -4.20
CA ILE A 581 36.93 -4.85 -3.44
C ILE A 581 37.07 -6.09 -4.31
N THR A 582 38.20 -6.19 -4.99
CA THR A 582 38.66 -7.40 -5.69
C THR A 582 39.23 -8.37 -4.66
N ASP A 583 38.46 -9.41 -4.31
CA ASP A 583 38.89 -10.82 -4.12
C ASP A 583 37.87 -11.61 -3.27
N ILE A 584 36.95 -12.33 -3.93
CA ILE A 584 35.97 -13.25 -3.30
C ILE A 584 36.34 -14.71 -3.61
N ASN A 585 37.60 -15.09 -3.42
CA ASN A 585 38.02 -16.49 -3.50
C ASN A 585 38.84 -16.91 -2.28
N ASN A 586 38.28 -16.78 -1.07
CA ASN A 586 38.72 -17.59 0.07
C ASN A 586 37.72 -17.56 1.27
N PRO A 587 36.89 -18.60 1.51
CA PRO A 587 35.98 -18.63 2.66
C PRO A 587 36.66 -18.88 4.01
N ALA A 588 38.00 -19.08 4.06
CA ALA A 588 38.75 -19.23 5.31
C ALA A 588 39.19 -17.90 5.95
N ALA A 589 39.04 -16.75 5.27
CA ALA A 589 39.48 -15.44 5.78
C ALA A 589 38.50 -14.82 6.80
N SER A 590 37.24 -15.26 6.84
CA SER A 590 36.24 -14.73 7.78
C SER A 590 36.32 -15.34 9.19
N ALA A 591 37.06 -16.44 9.37
CA ALA A 591 37.16 -17.15 10.65
C ALA A 591 38.46 -16.89 11.43
N ALA A 592 39.48 -16.26 10.81
CA ALA A 592 40.78 -16.02 11.43
C ALA A 592 41.01 -14.55 11.86
N ALA A 593 40.07 -13.64 11.60
CA ALA A 593 40.16 -12.24 12.05
C ALA A 593 39.86 -12.04 13.56
N GLN A 594 39.57 -13.11 14.31
CA GLN A 594 39.38 -13.09 15.77
C GLN A 594 40.59 -13.59 16.58
N SER A 595 41.71 -13.99 15.95
CA SER A 595 42.93 -14.38 16.66
C SER A 595 44.14 -13.59 16.18
N ALA A 596 44.41 -12.53 16.94
CA ALA A 596 45.57 -11.66 16.95
C ALA A 596 46.93 -12.24 16.47
N ARG A 597 47.71 -11.36 15.83
CA ARG A 597 49.19 -11.22 15.92
C ARG A 597 50.04 -12.42 15.44
N PHE A 598 50.80 -12.25 14.35
CA PHE A 598 52.28 -12.35 14.28
C PHE A 598 52.77 -12.42 12.81
N ASN A 599 54.01 -11.95 12.64
CA ASN A 599 54.78 -11.70 11.40
C ASN A 599 54.95 -12.88 10.42
N GLY A 600 55.24 -12.54 9.15
CA GLY A 600 56.38 -13.14 8.43
C GLY A 600 56.17 -13.67 6.99
N ALA A 601 56.45 -12.81 6.01
CA ALA A 601 57.22 -13.02 4.76
C ALA A 601 57.00 -14.23 3.79
N GLN A 602 56.84 -13.83 2.51
CA GLN A 602 57.46 -14.32 1.25
C GLN A 602 56.83 -15.44 0.37
N SER A 603 56.41 -14.98 -0.83
CA SER A 603 56.84 -15.39 -2.19
C SER A 603 56.28 -16.67 -2.87
N SER A 604 55.58 -16.51 -4.00
CA SER A 604 56.11 -16.71 -5.38
C SER A 604 54.98 -16.96 -6.42
N ALA A 605 55.23 -16.58 -7.68
CA ALA A 605 54.28 -16.37 -8.78
C ALA A 605 54.42 -17.43 -9.94
N PRO A 606 53.78 -17.33 -11.14
CA PRO A 606 53.06 -18.39 -11.89
C PRO A 606 53.77 -18.86 -13.20
N PRO A 607 53.16 -19.71 -14.08
CA PRO A 607 52.41 -19.23 -15.28
C PRO A 607 51.22 -20.16 -15.75
N ALA A 608 50.05 -19.68 -16.21
CA ALA A 608 49.61 -19.22 -17.56
C ALA A 608 49.42 -20.34 -18.65
N PRO A 609 48.69 -20.11 -19.78
CA PRO A 609 47.21 -20.09 -19.94
C PRO A 609 46.71 -20.93 -21.17
N ALA A 610 45.38 -21.16 -21.34
CA ALA A 610 44.69 -21.17 -22.65
C ALA A 610 43.16 -21.48 -22.58
N ALA A 611 42.38 -20.53 -23.11
CA ALA A 611 41.09 -20.64 -23.85
C ALA A 611 39.92 -21.44 -23.21
N ALA A 612 38.91 -20.77 -22.64
CA ALA A 612 37.67 -20.28 -23.30
C ALA A 612 36.78 -21.44 -23.83
N ILE A 613 35.56 -21.69 -23.34
CA ILE A 613 34.40 -20.82 -23.11
C ILE A 613 33.59 -21.35 -21.91
N ALA A 614 33.13 -20.48 -21.01
CA ALA A 614 32.24 -20.80 -19.88
C ALA A 614 30.98 -19.90 -19.90
N PRO A 615 29.86 -20.33 -19.31
CA PRO A 615 28.50 -19.96 -19.72
C PRO A 615 28.02 -18.59 -19.21
N ILE A 616 27.04 -18.02 -19.91
CA ILE A 616 26.27 -16.85 -19.48
C ILE A 616 25.31 -17.30 -18.37
N ASP A 617 25.78 -17.29 -17.12
CA ASP A 617 24.92 -17.40 -15.93
C ASP A 617 24.85 -16.04 -15.24
N ALA A 618 23.84 -15.24 -15.63
CA ALA A 618 23.48 -14.00 -14.96
C ALA A 618 22.11 -14.13 -14.27
N THR A 619 21.84 -15.28 -13.64
CA THR A 619 20.66 -15.46 -12.79
C THR A 619 21.04 -15.11 -11.35
N VAL A 620 20.66 -13.92 -10.88
CA VAL A 620 20.83 -13.51 -9.48
C VAL A 620 19.50 -13.70 -8.76
N SER A 621 19.47 -14.65 -7.82
CA SER A 621 18.30 -14.88 -6.98
C SER A 621 17.99 -13.64 -6.13
N GLY A 622 16.73 -13.21 -6.08
CA GLY A 622 16.29 -12.10 -5.22
C GLY A 622 16.37 -10.69 -5.82
N VAL A 623 16.60 -10.54 -7.13
CA VAL A 623 16.53 -9.26 -7.85
C VAL A 623 15.25 -9.20 -8.70
N LEU A 624 14.66 -8.01 -8.89
CA LEU A 624 13.50 -7.83 -9.78
C LEU A 624 13.93 -8.06 -11.24
N PRO A 625 13.21 -8.89 -12.01
CA PRO A 625 13.54 -9.15 -13.40
C PRO A 625 13.32 -7.92 -14.29
N ILE A 626 14.11 -7.81 -15.36
CA ILE A 626 13.93 -6.81 -16.41
C ILE A 626 12.96 -7.32 -17.48
N HIS A 627 12.32 -6.41 -18.22
CA HIS A 627 11.44 -6.77 -19.34
C HIS A 627 12.26 -7.37 -20.49
N VAL A 628 11.78 -8.46 -21.09
CA VAL A 628 12.42 -9.12 -22.23
C VAL A 628 11.49 -9.13 -23.44
N ASP A 629 11.91 -8.47 -24.51
CA ASP A 629 11.20 -8.51 -25.79
C ASP A 629 11.61 -9.73 -26.62
N LEU A 630 10.62 -10.52 -27.04
CA LEU A 630 10.82 -11.65 -27.92
C LEU A 630 10.90 -11.21 -29.38
N PRO A 631 11.92 -11.66 -30.15
CA PRO A 631 12.03 -11.35 -31.56
C PRO A 631 11.00 -12.15 -32.38
N LEU A 632 10.18 -11.48 -33.19
CA LEU A 632 9.18 -12.12 -34.07
C LEU A 632 9.83 -12.73 -35.32
N VAL A 633 10.60 -13.81 -35.15
CA VAL A 633 11.32 -14.51 -36.23
C VAL A 633 10.71 -15.89 -36.48
N GLY A 634 10.65 -16.30 -37.75
CA GLY A 634 10.16 -17.61 -38.17
C GLY A 634 8.68 -17.64 -38.56
N ALA A 635 8.27 -18.77 -39.16
CA ALA A 635 6.92 -19.00 -39.68
C ALA A 635 5.93 -19.36 -38.55
N PRO A 636 4.82 -18.61 -38.39
CA PRO A 636 3.87 -18.83 -37.31
C PRO A 636 2.86 -19.95 -37.61
N HIS A 637 2.48 -20.68 -36.56
CA HIS A 637 1.46 -21.72 -36.57
C HIS A 637 0.53 -21.50 -35.38
N TYR A 638 -0.77 -21.43 -35.61
CA TYR A 638 -1.75 -21.02 -34.61
C TYR A 638 -2.60 -22.21 -34.15
N PHE A 639 -2.81 -22.31 -32.84
CA PHE A 639 -3.58 -23.37 -32.19
C PHE A 639 -4.51 -22.79 -31.13
N THR A 640 -5.71 -23.38 -30.97
CA THR A 640 -6.70 -22.90 -29.99
C THR A 640 -7.40 -24.03 -29.25
N ARG A 641 -7.85 -23.75 -28.02
CA ARG A 641 -8.67 -24.65 -27.19
C ARG A 641 -9.58 -23.85 -26.27
N ASP A 642 -10.88 -24.10 -26.36
CA ASP A 642 -11.85 -23.55 -25.41
C ASP A 642 -12.02 -24.45 -24.19
N ILE A 643 -12.15 -23.81 -23.03
CA ILE A 643 -12.39 -24.36 -21.70
C ILE A 643 -11.40 -25.47 -21.34
N VAL A 644 -10.37 -25.07 -20.60
CA VAL A 644 -9.32 -25.96 -20.11
C VAL A 644 -9.45 -26.05 -18.60
N PRO A 645 -9.84 -27.22 -18.06
CA PRO A 645 -9.87 -27.46 -16.62
C PRO A 645 -8.50 -27.22 -15.99
N GLN A 646 -8.47 -26.77 -14.73
CA GLN A 646 -7.23 -26.50 -14.00
C GLN A 646 -6.26 -27.68 -14.04
N GLY A 647 -4.98 -27.41 -14.32
CA GLY A 647 -3.93 -28.45 -14.38
C GLY A 647 -3.98 -29.41 -15.57
N THR A 648 -4.90 -29.23 -16.53
CA THR A 648 -4.96 -30.10 -17.72
C THR A 648 -3.71 -29.92 -18.59
N PRO A 649 -2.96 -30.99 -18.91
CA PRO A 649 -1.83 -30.90 -19.83
C PRO A 649 -2.35 -30.68 -21.26
N LEU A 650 -1.72 -29.75 -21.98
CA LEU A 650 -2.00 -29.47 -23.38
C LEU A 650 -0.74 -29.69 -24.21
N ARG A 651 -0.83 -30.56 -25.22
CA ARG A 651 0.29 -30.90 -26.10
C ARG A 651 0.00 -30.58 -27.56
N VAL A 652 1.05 -30.14 -28.26
CA VAL A 652 1.09 -30.05 -29.72
C VAL A 652 2.32 -30.77 -30.23
N THR A 653 2.13 -31.61 -31.24
CA THR A 653 3.18 -32.33 -31.94
C THR A 653 3.21 -31.85 -33.39
N LEU A 654 4.36 -31.33 -33.82
CA LEU A 654 4.61 -30.83 -35.17
C LEU A 654 5.58 -31.77 -35.89
N ASP A 655 5.12 -32.38 -36.96
CA ASP A 655 5.99 -33.11 -37.88
C ASP A 655 6.56 -32.11 -38.90
N THR A 656 7.89 -32.02 -38.90
CA THR A 656 8.65 -31.05 -39.68
C THR A 656 9.64 -31.75 -40.60
N TYR A 657 9.99 -31.10 -41.70
CA TYR A 657 11.11 -31.50 -42.55
C TYR A 657 11.99 -30.30 -42.90
N ASP A 658 13.23 -30.57 -43.30
CA ASP A 658 14.20 -29.53 -43.68
C ASP A 658 13.82 -28.91 -45.03
N ALA A 659 13.71 -27.58 -45.08
CA ALA A 659 13.34 -26.83 -46.29
C ALA A 659 14.22 -27.14 -47.50
N ARG A 660 15.47 -27.60 -47.31
CA ARG A 660 16.35 -28.08 -48.38
C ARG A 660 15.77 -29.24 -49.19
N ILE A 661 14.82 -30.01 -48.63
CA ILE A 661 14.10 -31.06 -49.37
C ILE A 661 13.26 -30.47 -50.50
N ASN A 662 12.78 -29.23 -50.38
CA ASN A 662 12.03 -28.60 -51.48
C ASN A 662 12.92 -28.22 -52.67
N LEU A 663 14.25 -28.22 -52.49
CA LEU A 663 15.21 -28.05 -53.59
C LEU A 663 15.45 -29.35 -54.38
N LEU A 664 15.11 -30.52 -53.82
CA LEU A 664 15.31 -31.82 -54.46
C LEU A 664 14.57 -31.99 -55.79
N PRO A 665 13.26 -31.65 -55.93
CA PRO A 665 12.56 -31.80 -57.21
C PRO A 665 13.16 -30.91 -58.29
N ASN A 666 13.54 -29.67 -57.96
CA ASN A 666 14.24 -28.78 -58.89
C ASN A 666 15.60 -29.37 -59.28
N PHE A 667 16.38 -29.87 -58.31
CA PHE A 667 17.65 -30.55 -58.56
C PHE A 667 17.48 -31.79 -59.46
N LEU A 668 16.49 -32.64 -59.20
CA LEU A 668 16.18 -33.80 -60.03
C LEU A 668 15.74 -33.41 -61.44
N LEU A 669 14.95 -32.33 -61.58
CA LEU A 669 14.58 -31.77 -62.88
C LEU A 669 15.83 -31.27 -63.63
N TYR A 670 16.76 -30.59 -62.95
CA TYR A 670 18.03 -30.15 -63.56
C TYR A 670 18.88 -31.34 -64.02
N VAL A 671 18.98 -32.40 -63.21
CA VAL A 671 19.70 -33.63 -63.59
C VAL A 671 19.01 -34.32 -64.77
N ALA A 672 17.68 -34.37 -64.81
CA ALA A 672 16.92 -34.92 -65.93
C ALA A 672 17.12 -34.11 -67.21
N ALA A 673 17.04 -32.78 -67.14
CA ALA A 673 17.28 -31.90 -68.28
C ALA A 673 18.72 -32.02 -68.80
N PHE A 674 19.71 -32.08 -67.91
CA PHE A 674 21.11 -32.27 -68.27
C PHE A 674 21.35 -33.62 -68.94
N THR A 675 20.77 -34.71 -68.42
CA THR A 675 20.93 -36.05 -69.01
C THR A 675 20.26 -36.15 -70.38
N VAL A 676 19.08 -35.54 -70.58
CA VAL A 676 18.42 -35.44 -71.89
C VAL A 676 19.26 -34.61 -72.88
N GLY A 677 19.81 -33.47 -72.45
CA GLY A 677 20.70 -32.65 -73.27
C GLY A 677 21.98 -33.40 -73.67
N ALA A 678 22.63 -34.08 -72.74
CA ALA A 678 23.82 -34.90 -73.00
C ALA A 678 23.50 -36.06 -73.95
N TRP A 679 22.34 -36.70 -73.80
CA TRP A 679 21.87 -37.75 -74.71
C TRP A 679 21.64 -37.24 -76.12
N LEU A 680 21.02 -36.06 -76.29
CA LEU A 680 20.84 -35.42 -77.59
C LEU A 680 22.18 -35.08 -78.26
N VAL A 681 23.17 -34.60 -77.51
CA VAL A 681 24.53 -34.35 -78.01
C VAL A 681 25.26 -35.65 -78.38
N PHE A 682 25.06 -36.72 -77.62
CA PHE A 682 25.59 -38.04 -77.96
C PHE A 682 24.97 -38.59 -79.26
N GLN A 683 23.65 -38.44 -79.44
CA GLN A 683 22.97 -38.77 -80.69
C GLN A 683 23.47 -37.90 -81.86
N TRP A 684 23.76 -36.62 -81.63
CA TRP A 684 24.36 -35.72 -82.63
C TRP A 684 25.72 -36.23 -83.14
N ARG A 685 26.54 -36.83 -82.27
CA ARG A 685 27.82 -37.46 -82.66
C ARG A 685 27.66 -38.76 -83.47
N ARG A 686 26.52 -39.46 -83.36
CA ARG A 686 26.30 -40.79 -83.97
C ARG A 686 25.63 -40.74 -85.36
N ILE A 687 25.07 -39.59 -85.75
CA ILE A 687 24.39 -39.43 -87.05
C ILE A 687 25.43 -39.21 -88.18
N SER A 688 25.50 -40.20 -89.07
CA SER A 688 26.39 -40.26 -90.25
C SER A 688 26.02 -39.24 -91.34
N ARG A 689 27.02 -38.84 -92.12
CA ARG A 689 27.11 -37.65 -93.01
C ARG A 689 26.16 -37.59 -94.22
N ARG A 690 25.05 -38.34 -94.29
CA ARG A 690 24.10 -38.25 -95.42
C ARG A 690 22.67 -38.17 -94.88
N GLY A 691 22.08 -36.97 -94.95
CA GLY A 691 20.74 -36.64 -94.43
C GLY A 691 20.71 -35.68 -93.24
N ALA A 692 21.87 -35.19 -92.80
CA ALA A 692 22.03 -34.51 -91.51
C ALA A 692 21.62 -33.02 -91.47
N HIS A 693 21.10 -32.39 -92.51
CA HIS A 693 20.81 -30.94 -92.47
C HIS A 693 19.54 -30.58 -91.70
N LEU A 694 18.43 -31.31 -91.91
CA LEU A 694 17.15 -31.06 -91.21
C LEU A 694 17.22 -31.40 -89.71
N VAL A 695 17.94 -32.46 -89.35
CA VAL A 695 18.13 -32.83 -87.95
C VAL A 695 19.13 -31.89 -87.26
N ARG A 696 20.14 -31.37 -87.99
CA ARG A 696 21.07 -30.36 -87.46
C ARG A 696 20.39 -29.02 -87.19
N THR A 697 19.50 -28.56 -88.07
CA THR A 697 18.78 -27.28 -87.84
C THR A 697 17.80 -27.39 -86.67
N ALA A 698 17.04 -28.48 -86.58
CA ALA A 698 16.10 -28.70 -85.47
C ALA A 698 16.79 -28.76 -84.09
N ILE A 699 17.99 -29.35 -84.01
CA ILE A 699 18.75 -29.45 -82.74
C ILE A 699 19.45 -28.13 -82.39
N VAL A 700 19.98 -27.40 -83.39
CA VAL A 700 20.61 -26.08 -83.18
C VAL A 700 19.57 -25.02 -82.76
N SER A 701 18.32 -25.14 -83.20
CA SER A 701 17.23 -24.28 -82.71
C SER A 701 16.70 -24.69 -81.33
N ALA A 702 16.78 -25.98 -80.97
CA ALA A 702 16.28 -26.47 -79.68
C ALA A 702 17.21 -26.14 -78.51
N PHE A 703 18.52 -26.05 -78.74
CA PHE A 703 19.51 -25.77 -77.70
C PHE A 703 19.33 -24.39 -77.00
N PRO A 704 19.23 -23.25 -77.72
CA PRO A 704 19.00 -21.95 -77.07
C PRO A 704 17.64 -21.85 -76.39
N VAL A 705 16.61 -22.53 -76.92
CA VAL A 705 15.29 -22.62 -76.26
C VAL A 705 15.41 -23.40 -74.95
N GLY A 706 16.15 -24.51 -74.94
CA GLY A 706 16.45 -25.26 -73.71
C GLY A 706 17.24 -24.45 -72.67
N VAL A 707 18.21 -23.65 -73.12
CA VAL A 707 19.00 -22.75 -72.24
C VAL A 707 18.15 -21.59 -71.69
N LEU A 708 17.22 -21.04 -72.49
CA LEU A 708 16.29 -20.01 -72.05
C LEU A 708 15.24 -20.55 -71.07
N VAL A 709 14.75 -21.77 -71.29
CA VAL A 709 13.88 -22.47 -70.32
C VAL A 709 14.65 -22.77 -69.03
N TYR A 710 15.92 -23.18 -69.12
CA TYR A 710 16.81 -23.38 -67.97
C TYR A 710 17.01 -22.08 -67.16
N LEU A 711 17.28 -20.95 -67.83
CA LEU A 711 17.42 -19.64 -67.17
C LEU A 711 16.11 -19.15 -66.54
N ALA A 712 14.97 -19.40 -67.18
CA ALA A 712 13.66 -18.96 -66.68
C ALA A 712 13.16 -19.79 -65.48
N VAL A 713 13.53 -21.07 -65.39
CA VAL A 713 13.21 -21.93 -64.24
C VAL A 713 14.16 -21.67 -63.06
N ALA A 714 15.40 -21.25 -63.32
CA ALA A 714 16.42 -21.02 -62.29
C ALA A 714 16.24 -19.73 -61.46
N THR A 715 15.43 -18.76 -61.91
CA THR A 715 15.33 -17.45 -61.25
C THR A 715 14.08 -17.25 -60.38
N GLU A 716 13.24 -18.28 -60.19
CA GLU A 716 11.99 -18.31 -59.37
C GLU A 716 10.95 -17.17 -59.57
N HIS A 717 11.26 -16.18 -60.40
CA HIS A 717 10.38 -15.11 -60.77
C HIS A 717 10.41 -14.89 -62.28
N LEU A 718 9.20 -14.70 -62.81
CA LEU A 718 8.82 -14.31 -64.17
C LEU A 718 8.53 -15.46 -65.15
N VAL A 719 7.23 -15.73 -65.31
CA VAL A 719 6.59 -16.49 -66.40
C VAL A 719 6.68 -15.73 -67.75
N ALA A 720 6.82 -14.41 -67.71
CA ALA A 720 6.86 -13.53 -68.88
C ALA A 720 8.05 -13.74 -69.86
N PRO A 721 9.33 -13.85 -69.43
CA PRO A 721 10.45 -14.11 -70.33
C PRO A 721 10.38 -15.51 -70.97
N LEU A 722 9.71 -16.47 -70.33
CA LEU A 722 9.52 -17.82 -70.87
C LEU A 722 8.58 -17.81 -72.09
N LEU A 723 7.52 -17.00 -72.05
CA LEU A 723 6.63 -16.78 -73.19
C LEU A 723 7.30 -15.97 -74.32
N ILE A 724 8.11 -14.97 -73.97
CA ILE A 724 8.84 -14.15 -74.96
C ILE A 724 9.94 -14.98 -75.64
N ALA A 725 10.66 -15.83 -74.89
CA ALA A 725 11.66 -16.74 -75.43
C ALA A 725 11.04 -17.83 -76.31
N ALA A 726 9.88 -18.38 -75.92
CA ALA A 726 9.14 -19.33 -76.74
C ALA A 726 8.64 -18.69 -78.05
N ALA A 727 8.12 -17.45 -77.99
CA ALA A 727 7.70 -16.69 -79.16
C ALA A 727 8.89 -16.33 -80.07
N ALA A 728 10.03 -15.93 -79.51
CA ALA A 728 11.24 -15.65 -80.27
C ALA A 728 11.83 -16.91 -80.90
N GLY A 729 11.80 -18.05 -80.19
CA GLY A 729 12.20 -19.35 -80.73
C GLY A 729 11.30 -19.82 -81.86
N ALA A 730 9.97 -19.65 -81.73
CA ALA A 730 9.01 -19.94 -82.78
C ALA A 730 9.18 -19.00 -84.00
N ALA A 731 9.43 -17.72 -83.77
CA ALA A 731 9.70 -16.75 -84.84
C ALA A 731 11.01 -17.05 -85.57
N LEU A 732 12.06 -17.45 -84.86
CA LEU A 732 13.35 -17.83 -85.45
C LEU A 732 13.21 -19.14 -86.25
N ALA A 733 12.46 -20.11 -85.73
CA ALA A 733 12.14 -21.35 -86.43
C ALA A 733 11.34 -21.06 -87.71
N TRP A 734 10.36 -20.15 -87.63
CA TRP A 734 9.56 -19.72 -88.78
C TRP A 734 10.41 -19.03 -89.86
N VAL A 735 11.29 -18.09 -89.48
CA VAL A 735 12.19 -17.39 -90.41
C VAL A 735 13.21 -18.34 -91.06
N LEU A 736 13.68 -19.35 -90.32
CA LEU A 736 14.59 -20.38 -90.84
C LEU A 736 13.88 -21.37 -91.78
N THR A 737 12.59 -21.64 -91.59
CA THR A 737 11.79 -22.45 -92.53
C THR A 737 11.33 -21.65 -93.75
N ASP A 738 11.01 -20.37 -93.62
CA ASP A 738 10.41 -19.57 -94.70
C ASP A 738 11.45 -19.15 -95.77
N ARG A 739 12.72 -19.00 -95.38
CA ARG A 739 13.83 -18.80 -96.34
C ARG A 739 14.07 -20.00 -97.27
N THR A 740 13.51 -21.17 -96.99
CA THR A 740 13.62 -22.33 -97.90
C THR A 740 12.53 -22.36 -98.97
N VAL A 741 11.39 -21.70 -98.74
CA VAL A 741 10.29 -21.63 -99.72
C VAL A 741 10.54 -20.53 -100.76
N ALA A 742 11.24 -19.46 -100.41
CA ALA A 742 11.54 -18.35 -101.33
C ALA A 742 12.57 -18.68 -102.43
N THR A 743 13.29 -19.80 -102.36
CA THR A 743 14.28 -20.21 -103.37
C THR A 743 13.75 -21.18 -104.44
N GLU A 744 12.51 -21.67 -104.35
CA GLU A 744 11.92 -22.57 -105.37
C GLU A 744 10.94 -21.89 -106.35
N ALA A 745 10.56 -20.62 -106.14
CA ALA A 745 9.55 -19.93 -106.95
C ALA A 745 10.11 -19.05 -108.10
N MET A 746 11.40 -19.11 -108.42
CA MET A 746 12.04 -18.23 -109.41
C MET A 746 12.77 -19.00 -110.53
N VAL A 747 12.12 -20.00 -111.12
CA VAL A 747 12.54 -20.63 -112.40
C VAL A 747 11.30 -21.03 -113.20
N GLN A 748 10.61 -20.10 -113.86
CA GLN A 748 9.89 -20.32 -115.13
C GLN A 748 9.71 -18.99 -115.87
N GLY A 749 10.43 -18.82 -116.99
CA GLY A 749 10.21 -17.80 -118.02
C GLY A 749 10.03 -18.48 -119.40
N PRO A 750 9.36 -17.83 -120.38
CA PRO A 750 8.66 -18.52 -121.49
C PRO A 750 9.37 -18.57 -122.86
N GLY A 751 8.96 -19.54 -123.71
CA GLY A 751 9.25 -19.69 -125.16
C GLY A 751 10.46 -20.59 -125.51
N HIS A 752 10.51 -21.43 -126.55
CA HIS A 752 9.76 -21.54 -127.83
C HIS A 752 9.85 -22.98 -128.43
N ASP A 753 8.89 -23.33 -129.32
CA ASP A 753 8.75 -24.49 -130.25
C ASP A 753 8.42 -25.90 -129.73
#